data_AF-U2FWI3-F1
#
_entry.id   AF-U2FWI3-F1
#
_cell.length_a   1.000
_cell.length_b   1.000
_cell.length_c   1.000
_cell.angle_alpha   90.00
_cell.angle_beta   90.00
_cell.angle_gamma   90.00
#
_symmetry.space_group_name_H-M   'P 1'
#
loop_
_entity.id
_entity.type
_entity.pdbx_description
1 polymer ?
#
loop_
_entity_poly.entity_id
_entity_poly.type
_entity_poly.pdbx_seq_one_letter_code
_entity_poly.pdbx_strand_id
1 'polypeptide(L)'
;MSAAPISPATARAHSNIALIKYWGKRDAALNLPAVGSISITLDALYTDTRVGFHPGAERDSVDIGGRKVDAAPFTKFLDLIRARAGIAHRARVESWNNFPTGAGLASSASGYSALALAACRAAGLETSARDLSILARQGSGSAARSIFGGIVEMHRGQADGGEDAYAEPLLNAEDWPLGVVVAITDRNAKSVNSTAGMAALDERSDYYDAWVARAPDDLASMRDAIAARDFETVGALTEMSCLKLHGLMLSTRPGLIYWNAATVAAMHAIRALRAAGTPVYSRSTPGPRSRRSVRPNIQLRLRLYWPAYLACWIRVSAAWARRPPARLNVTVEASAPGKLFLIGEYAVLAGAPALLTAVDRRVHVRATPSPDARWRLTAANLGIRDLDLGADLQPPPEFDAATRSKLAVFEAVRAHSAAALGTRLTAQHVTIDSRDFAQDGHKLGLGSSAAVAAALTAALSQASGESLDKGALAMRAIAAHRTAQNGRGSGGDVAAAVYGGLISYTRDHTPIPLTWPADLAAYALVTGTGASTPDLVERVADYGNRAPDAHARYMADLRALADAVVGSLNDTRSFLTLAADYFAALCRLDAAAGAGIVTPQHFQLADLAAKHGGVFKTSGAGGGDVGLVFAQRGDEEKRLHAALEQAGARVVDLDFGAAGVACRTPQSPG
;
A
#
# COMPACT_ATOMS: atom_id res chain seq x y z
N MET A 1 23.53 -2.69 -42.07
CA MET A 1 23.10 -3.66 -41.04
C MET A 1 21.79 -3.16 -40.45
N SER A 2 20.77 -4.00 -40.37
CA SER A 2 19.48 -3.61 -39.77
C SER A 2 19.62 -3.59 -38.25
N ALA A 3 19.30 -2.47 -37.60
CA ALA A 3 19.32 -2.40 -36.14
C ALA A 3 18.17 -3.24 -35.56
N ALA A 4 18.45 -4.02 -34.51
CA ALA A 4 17.43 -4.81 -33.83
C ALA A 4 16.34 -3.89 -33.24
N PRO A 5 15.06 -4.31 -33.25
CA PRO A 5 13.97 -3.48 -32.74
C PRO A 5 14.13 -3.22 -31.25
N ILE A 6 14.36 -1.95 -30.90
CA ILE A 6 14.45 -1.46 -29.52
C ILE A 6 13.13 -1.75 -28.80
N SER A 7 13.15 -2.78 -27.96
CA SER A 7 12.00 -3.20 -27.17
C SER A 7 12.00 -2.48 -25.82
N PRO A 8 10.84 -2.02 -25.31
CA PRO A 8 10.78 -1.35 -24.03
C PRO A 8 11.12 -2.34 -22.90
N ALA A 9 12.02 -1.94 -22.00
CA ALA A 9 12.45 -2.75 -20.86
C ALA A 9 11.89 -2.19 -19.55
N THR A 10 11.61 -3.10 -18.61
CA THR A 10 11.19 -2.76 -17.23
C THR A 10 12.23 -3.27 -16.25
N ALA A 11 12.54 -2.48 -15.23
CA ALA A 11 13.40 -2.86 -14.12
C ALA A 11 12.80 -2.45 -12.78
N ARG A 12 13.04 -3.27 -11.76
CA ARG A 12 12.77 -2.96 -10.36
C ARG A 12 14.09 -2.64 -9.65
N ALA A 13 14.10 -1.63 -8.80
CA ALA A 13 15.19 -1.41 -7.85
C ALA A 13 14.65 -1.07 -6.46
N HIS A 14 15.34 -1.57 -5.44
CA HIS A 14 14.95 -1.42 -4.05
C HIS A 14 15.58 -0.18 -3.42
N SER A 15 14.91 0.46 -2.46
CA SER A 15 15.44 1.62 -1.75
C SER A 15 16.52 1.22 -0.73
N ASN A 16 17.41 2.14 -0.38
CA ASN A 16 18.49 1.89 0.59
C ASN A 16 18.56 2.95 1.72
N ILE A 17 19.04 2.51 2.88
CA ILE A 17 19.15 3.29 4.11
C ILE A 17 20.62 3.32 4.55
N ALA A 18 21.28 4.47 4.36
CA ALA A 18 22.72 4.63 4.53
C ALA A 18 23.25 4.56 5.98
N LEU A 19 23.50 3.35 6.47
CA LEU A 19 24.56 2.96 7.42
C LEU A 19 25.40 4.13 7.96
N ILE A 20 26.48 4.38 7.22
CA ILE A 20 27.31 5.59 7.27
C ILE A 20 26.79 6.59 6.23
N LYS A 21 26.66 7.87 6.59
CA LYS A 21 25.94 8.84 5.75
C LYS A 21 26.74 9.33 4.55
N TYR A 22 26.05 9.43 3.42
CA TYR A 22 26.44 10.29 2.30
C TYR A 22 25.88 11.71 2.53
N TRP A 23 26.76 12.71 2.54
CA TRP A 23 26.40 14.14 2.51
C TRP A 23 27.57 14.97 1.96
N GLY A 24 27.26 15.91 1.07
CA GLY A 24 28.25 16.71 0.33
C GLY A 24 28.76 16.01 -0.94
N LYS A 25 29.18 16.83 -1.91
CA LYS A 25 29.74 16.38 -3.20
C LYS A 25 31.07 17.08 -3.44
N ARG A 26 32.07 16.35 -3.95
CA ARG A 26 33.31 16.95 -4.48
C ARG A 26 33.15 17.40 -5.93
N ASP A 27 32.25 16.77 -6.67
CA ASP A 27 31.81 17.21 -7.99
C ASP A 27 30.29 17.09 -8.11
N ALA A 28 29.63 18.19 -8.49
CA ALA A 28 28.18 18.26 -8.57
C ALA A 28 27.59 17.70 -9.88
N ALA A 29 28.35 17.72 -10.98
CA ALA A 29 27.93 17.30 -12.32
C ALA A 29 27.99 15.77 -12.47
N LEU A 30 29.09 15.15 -12.04
CA LEU A 30 29.32 13.71 -12.01
C LEU A 30 28.76 13.02 -10.76
N ASN A 31 28.16 13.79 -9.84
CA ASN A 31 27.65 13.35 -8.53
C ASN A 31 28.72 12.62 -7.69
N LEU A 32 29.99 13.05 -7.75
CA LEU A 32 31.07 12.48 -6.95
C LEU A 32 30.88 12.89 -5.49
N PRO A 33 30.76 11.95 -4.55
CA PRO A 33 30.47 12.29 -3.17
C PRO A 33 31.73 12.83 -2.48
N ALA A 34 31.57 13.73 -1.51
CA ALA A 34 32.70 14.21 -0.70
C ALA A 34 33.30 13.08 0.15
N VAL A 35 32.42 12.20 0.65
CA VAL A 35 32.70 11.09 1.57
C VAL A 35 32.12 9.77 1.06
N GLY A 36 32.74 8.64 1.41
CA GLY A 36 32.14 7.32 1.16
C GLY A 36 30.92 7.08 2.06
N SER A 37 30.16 6.02 1.79
CA SER A 37 28.96 5.71 2.58
C SER A 37 28.54 4.25 2.46
N ILE A 38 28.02 3.68 3.55
CA ILE A 38 27.52 2.29 3.58
C ILE A 38 26.00 2.33 3.79
N SER A 39 25.25 1.42 3.18
CA SER A 39 23.78 1.32 3.33
C SER A 39 23.27 -0.11 3.36
N ILE A 40 22.12 -0.32 4.02
CA ILE A 40 21.31 -1.53 3.86
C ILE A 40 20.23 -1.31 2.80
N THR A 41 20.09 -2.23 1.85
CA THR A 41 19.03 -2.27 0.85
C THR A 41 17.77 -2.90 1.46
N LEU A 42 16.58 -2.34 1.15
CA LEU A 42 15.31 -2.70 1.78
C LEU A 42 14.43 -3.56 0.87
N ASP A 43 13.99 -4.72 1.37
CA ASP A 43 13.05 -5.59 0.66
C ASP A 43 11.70 -4.90 0.36
N ALA A 44 11.01 -4.42 1.39
CA ALA A 44 9.63 -3.95 1.26
C ALA A 44 9.41 -2.65 0.43
N LEU A 45 10.46 -1.90 0.09
CA LEU A 45 10.36 -0.58 -0.54
C LEU A 45 11.10 -0.54 -1.88
N TYR A 46 10.37 -0.43 -2.99
CA TYR A 46 10.92 -0.51 -4.34
C TYR A 46 10.28 0.48 -5.34
N THR A 47 11.02 0.73 -6.41
CA THR A 47 10.60 1.48 -7.59
C THR A 47 10.63 0.56 -8.80
N ASP A 48 9.53 0.52 -9.54
CA ASP A 48 9.47 -0.04 -10.89
C ASP A 48 9.62 1.10 -11.91
N THR A 49 10.47 0.91 -12.91
CA THR A 49 10.62 1.85 -14.03
C THR A 49 10.64 1.09 -15.35
N ARG A 50 9.82 1.55 -16.29
CA ARG A 50 9.78 1.09 -17.68
C ARG A 50 10.31 2.20 -18.58
N VAL A 51 11.15 1.83 -19.54
CA VAL A 51 11.75 2.74 -20.53
C VAL A 51 11.58 2.14 -21.92
N GLY A 52 11.12 2.96 -22.87
CA GLY A 52 11.15 2.65 -24.30
C GLY A 52 11.74 3.82 -25.08
N PHE A 53 12.62 3.54 -26.05
CA PHE A 53 13.13 4.56 -26.97
C PHE A 53 12.31 4.54 -28.26
N HIS A 54 11.82 5.69 -28.68
CA HIS A 54 10.86 5.82 -29.78
C HIS A 54 11.47 6.62 -30.95
N PRO A 55 11.61 6.00 -32.14
CA PRO A 55 11.92 6.72 -33.38
C PRO A 55 10.85 7.79 -33.68
N GLY A 56 11.28 8.96 -34.16
CA GLY A 56 10.39 10.08 -34.51
C GLY A 56 9.84 10.92 -33.35
N ALA A 57 10.07 10.53 -32.09
CA ALA A 57 9.68 11.36 -30.94
C ALA A 57 10.62 12.57 -30.77
N GLU A 58 10.07 13.78 -30.73
CA GLU A 58 10.85 15.04 -30.66
C GLU A 58 11.52 15.27 -29.29
N ARG A 59 10.86 14.87 -28.20
CA ARG A 59 11.28 15.08 -26.81
C ARG A 59 11.07 13.85 -25.95
N ASP A 60 11.86 13.74 -24.87
CA ASP A 60 11.62 12.73 -23.85
C ASP A 60 10.30 13.01 -23.12
N SER A 61 9.69 11.95 -22.57
CA SER A 61 8.50 12.07 -21.72
C SER A 61 8.66 11.19 -20.48
N VAL A 62 8.31 11.73 -19.32
CA VAL A 62 8.43 11.05 -18.03
C VAL A 62 7.11 11.13 -17.29
N ASP A 63 6.60 9.97 -16.88
CA ASP A 63 5.46 9.81 -15.99
C ASP A 63 5.93 9.18 -14.68
N ILE A 64 5.56 9.78 -13.54
CA ILE A 64 5.84 9.24 -12.21
C ILE A 64 4.52 9.10 -11.44
N GLY A 65 4.06 7.86 -11.28
CA GLY A 65 2.85 7.54 -10.54
C GLY A 65 1.54 7.97 -11.22
N GLY A 66 1.46 7.89 -12.55
CA GLY A 66 0.30 8.32 -13.33
C GLY A 66 0.23 9.84 -13.55
N ARG A 67 1.36 10.54 -13.36
CA ARG A 67 1.48 12.00 -13.50
C ARG A 67 2.69 12.33 -14.35
N LYS A 68 2.45 13.02 -15.48
CA LYS A 68 3.51 13.64 -16.28
C LYS A 68 4.28 14.65 -15.42
N VAL A 69 5.61 14.55 -15.46
CA VAL A 69 6.54 15.47 -14.80
C VAL A 69 7.44 16.15 -15.83
N ASP A 70 8.17 17.18 -15.42
CA ASP A 70 9.23 17.75 -16.26
C ASP A 70 10.29 16.68 -16.57
N ALA A 71 10.54 16.47 -17.86
CA ALA A 71 11.50 15.49 -18.36
C ALA A 71 12.95 16.02 -18.32
N ALA A 72 13.18 17.34 -18.29
CA ALA A 72 14.51 17.92 -18.45
C ALA A 72 15.59 17.41 -17.46
N PRO A 73 15.28 17.15 -16.16
CA PRO A 73 16.24 16.54 -15.22
C PRO A 73 16.60 15.09 -15.57
N PHE A 74 15.72 14.38 -16.27
CA PHE A 74 15.91 12.99 -16.70
C PHE A 74 16.55 12.91 -18.09
N THR A 75 16.25 13.85 -18.99
CA THR A 75 16.87 13.95 -20.33
C THR A 75 18.39 13.95 -20.25
N LYS A 76 18.99 14.77 -19.37
CA LYS A 76 20.46 14.80 -19.17
C LYS A 76 21.03 13.45 -18.76
N PHE A 77 20.29 12.68 -17.96
CA PHE A 77 20.70 11.34 -17.53
C PHE A 77 20.53 10.31 -18.66
N LEU A 78 19.43 10.39 -19.41
CA LEU A 78 19.17 9.56 -20.58
C LEU A 78 20.16 9.82 -21.72
N ASP A 79 20.68 11.05 -21.85
CA ASP A 79 21.71 11.41 -22.84
C ASP A 79 23.03 10.63 -22.60
N LEU A 80 23.39 10.35 -21.35
CA LEU A 80 24.56 9.49 -21.02
C LEU A 80 24.38 8.07 -21.58
N ILE A 81 23.14 7.56 -21.57
CA ILE A 81 22.79 6.21 -22.02
C ILE A 81 22.68 6.19 -23.55
N ARG A 82 22.05 7.20 -24.14
CA ARG A 82 22.02 7.43 -25.60
C ARG A 82 23.42 7.48 -26.21
N ALA A 83 24.32 8.25 -25.60
CA ALA A 83 25.71 8.38 -26.07
C ALA A 83 26.45 7.04 -26.04
N ARG A 84 26.29 6.24 -24.98
CA ARG A 84 26.88 4.89 -24.87
C ARG A 84 26.30 3.90 -25.89
N ALA A 85 25.01 4.01 -26.21
CA ALA A 85 24.32 3.12 -27.15
C ALA A 85 24.37 3.57 -28.62
N GLY A 86 24.86 4.79 -28.91
CA GLY A 86 24.85 5.35 -30.26
C GLY A 86 23.45 5.65 -30.82
N ILE A 87 22.44 5.85 -29.96
CA ILE A 87 21.04 6.08 -30.38
C ILE A 87 20.61 7.55 -30.18
N ALA A 88 19.88 8.08 -31.16
CA ALA A 88 19.32 9.45 -31.11
C ALA A 88 17.85 9.51 -30.64
N HIS A 89 17.22 8.36 -30.41
CA HIS A 89 15.79 8.25 -30.11
C HIS A 89 15.43 8.83 -28.73
N ARG A 90 14.25 9.44 -28.62
CA ARG A 90 13.75 9.97 -27.35
C ARG A 90 13.04 8.89 -26.54
N ALA A 91 13.14 8.99 -25.23
CA ALA A 91 12.62 7.99 -24.30
C ALA A 91 11.22 8.35 -23.81
N ARG A 92 10.37 7.34 -23.68
CA ARG A 92 9.20 7.35 -22.82
C ARG A 92 9.52 6.56 -21.56
N VAL A 93 9.43 7.23 -20.41
CA VAL A 93 9.70 6.67 -19.09
C VAL A 93 8.40 6.64 -18.30
N GLU A 94 8.02 5.47 -17.80
CA GLU A 94 6.92 5.26 -16.87
C GLU A 94 7.53 4.73 -15.57
N SER A 95 7.35 5.42 -14.43
CA SER A 95 7.93 4.99 -13.15
C SER A 95 6.90 5.03 -12.02
N TRP A 96 6.97 4.06 -11.11
CA TRP A 96 6.06 3.91 -9.99
C TRP A 96 6.80 3.40 -8.76
N ASN A 97 6.45 3.96 -7.59
CA ASN A 97 6.99 3.56 -6.30
C ASN A 97 5.88 2.86 -5.48
N ASN A 98 6.18 1.75 -4.81
CA ASN A 98 5.24 1.17 -3.84
C ASN A 98 5.16 1.95 -2.51
N PHE A 99 5.81 3.12 -2.45
CA PHE A 99 5.84 4.07 -1.35
C PHE A 99 5.78 5.50 -1.88
N PRO A 100 5.22 6.47 -1.13
CA PRO A 100 5.00 7.82 -1.63
C PRO A 100 6.32 8.54 -1.92
N THR A 101 6.40 9.10 -3.12
CA THR A 101 7.54 9.87 -3.63
C THR A 101 7.85 11.05 -2.71
N GLY A 102 9.14 11.28 -2.44
CA GLY A 102 9.62 12.39 -1.61
C GLY A 102 9.66 12.14 -0.10
N ALA A 103 8.98 11.09 0.41
CA ALA A 103 8.73 10.76 1.83
C ALA A 103 9.96 10.49 2.74
N GLY A 104 11.18 10.86 2.32
CA GLY A 104 12.42 10.63 3.07
C GLY A 104 13.02 9.22 2.91
N LEU A 105 12.29 8.31 2.26
CA LEU A 105 12.66 6.92 1.96
C LEU A 105 13.57 6.76 0.73
N ALA A 106 14.44 7.74 0.46
CA ALA A 106 15.37 7.70 -0.68
C ALA A 106 14.74 7.29 -2.04
N SER A 107 13.53 7.79 -2.38
CA SER A 107 12.86 7.48 -3.65
C SER A 107 13.69 7.84 -4.91
N SER A 108 14.63 8.78 -4.78
CA SER A 108 15.59 9.10 -5.85
C SER A 108 16.76 8.11 -5.95
N ALA A 109 17.01 7.27 -4.94
CA ALA A 109 17.98 6.18 -5.04
C ALA A 109 17.40 5.07 -5.91
N SER A 110 16.34 4.41 -5.45
CA SER A 110 15.64 3.35 -6.19
C SER A 110 15.16 3.82 -7.56
N GLY A 111 14.65 5.05 -7.68
CA GLY A 111 14.20 5.61 -8.96
C GLY A 111 15.29 5.71 -10.02
N TYR A 112 16.45 6.28 -9.69
CA TYR A 112 17.56 6.36 -10.67
C TYR A 112 18.24 5.00 -10.91
N SER A 113 18.24 4.08 -9.94
CA SER A 113 18.69 2.70 -10.14
C SER A 113 17.81 1.93 -11.12
N ALA A 114 16.49 1.97 -10.93
CA ALA A 114 15.53 1.34 -11.82
C ALA A 114 15.57 1.99 -13.21
N LEU A 115 15.67 3.32 -13.28
CA LEU A 115 15.84 4.05 -14.54
C LEU A 115 17.12 3.66 -15.28
N ALA A 116 18.26 3.57 -14.59
CA ALA A 116 19.54 3.17 -15.19
C ALA A 116 19.44 1.76 -15.81
N LEU A 117 18.94 0.78 -15.04
CA LEU A 117 18.84 -0.60 -15.49
C LEU A 117 17.82 -0.77 -16.64
N ALA A 118 16.65 -0.15 -16.53
CA ALA A 118 15.63 -0.19 -17.58
C ALA A 118 16.11 0.51 -18.86
N ALA A 119 16.73 1.68 -18.75
CA ALA A 119 17.21 2.43 -19.91
C ALA A 119 18.40 1.76 -20.60
N CYS A 120 19.37 1.19 -19.87
CA CYS A 120 20.45 0.41 -20.48
C CYS A 120 19.89 -0.80 -21.25
N ARG A 121 19.01 -1.59 -20.64
CA ARG A 121 18.36 -2.74 -21.30
C ARG A 121 17.54 -2.34 -22.52
N ALA A 122 16.75 -1.26 -22.42
CA ALA A 122 15.98 -0.73 -23.55
C ALA A 122 16.90 -0.21 -24.67
N ALA A 123 18.08 0.31 -24.35
CA ALA A 123 19.07 0.76 -25.32
C ALA A 123 19.93 -0.37 -25.92
N GLY A 124 19.73 -1.63 -25.50
CA GLY A 124 20.56 -2.76 -25.92
C GLY A 124 21.97 -2.79 -25.30
N LEU A 125 22.18 -2.07 -24.19
CA LEU A 125 23.45 -2.04 -23.47
C LEU A 125 23.52 -3.14 -22.40
N GLU A 126 24.47 -4.05 -22.57
CA GLU A 126 24.98 -4.89 -21.48
C GLU A 126 25.91 -4.05 -20.59
N THR A 127 25.71 -4.13 -19.27
CA THR A 127 26.51 -3.38 -18.29
C THR A 127 26.83 -4.25 -17.08
N SER A 128 28.08 -4.22 -16.61
CA SER A 128 28.41 -4.82 -15.31
C SER A 128 27.67 -4.08 -14.18
N ALA A 129 27.42 -4.76 -13.06
CA ALA A 129 26.79 -4.11 -11.90
C ALA A 129 27.62 -2.92 -11.37
N ARG A 130 28.95 -2.97 -11.50
CA ARG A 130 29.85 -1.86 -11.17
C ARG A 130 29.61 -0.66 -12.09
N ASP A 131 29.62 -0.86 -13.42
CA ASP A 131 29.41 0.22 -14.41
C ASP A 131 28.00 0.82 -14.32
N LEU A 132 27.01 -0.03 -14.01
CA LEU A 132 25.65 0.38 -13.75
C LEU A 132 25.54 1.22 -12.46
N SER A 133 26.34 0.93 -11.43
CA SER A 133 26.42 1.77 -10.21
C SER A 133 27.08 3.13 -10.49
N ILE A 134 28.15 3.16 -11.30
CA ILE A 134 28.82 4.39 -11.76
C ILE A 134 27.85 5.25 -12.58
N LEU A 135 27.05 4.63 -13.44
CA LEU A 135 26.01 5.31 -14.19
C LEU A 135 24.92 5.85 -13.25
N ALA A 136 24.30 5.00 -12.43
CA ALA A 136 23.21 5.38 -11.52
C ALA A 136 23.61 6.53 -10.57
N ARG A 137 24.87 6.56 -10.10
CA ARG A 137 25.46 7.68 -9.34
C ARG A 137 25.24 9.02 -10.03
N GLN A 138 25.48 9.10 -11.34
CA GLN A 138 25.41 10.35 -12.11
C GLN A 138 23.98 10.92 -12.19
N GLY A 139 22.95 10.08 -12.05
CA GLY A 139 21.58 10.54 -11.84
C GLY A 139 21.32 10.97 -10.39
N SER A 140 21.75 10.16 -9.42
CA SER A 140 21.60 10.42 -7.99
C SER A 140 22.67 9.65 -7.22
N GLY A 141 23.55 10.33 -6.48
CA GLY A 141 24.71 9.68 -5.84
C GLY A 141 24.38 8.48 -4.94
N SER A 142 23.21 8.47 -4.29
CA SER A 142 22.74 7.34 -3.47
C SER A 142 22.15 6.16 -4.27
N ALA A 143 21.90 6.30 -5.56
CA ALA A 143 21.34 5.26 -6.43
C ALA A 143 22.37 4.17 -6.77
N ALA A 144 23.66 4.48 -6.76
CA ALA A 144 24.71 3.49 -6.97
C ALA A 144 24.57 2.27 -6.03
N ARG A 145 24.25 2.50 -4.75
CA ARG A 145 24.07 1.43 -3.76
C ARG A 145 22.79 0.61 -3.95
N SER A 146 21.76 1.18 -4.60
CA SER A 146 20.51 0.49 -4.93
C SER A 146 20.61 -0.41 -6.17
N ILE A 147 21.81 -0.57 -6.76
CA ILE A 147 22.10 -1.62 -7.75
C ILE A 147 22.31 -2.99 -7.07
N PHE A 148 22.64 -3.03 -5.78
CA PHE A 148 22.99 -4.25 -5.05
C PHE A 148 22.03 -4.52 -3.87
N GLY A 149 21.86 -5.80 -3.55
CA GLY A 149 21.16 -6.25 -2.35
C GLY A 149 22.06 -6.25 -1.09
N GLY A 150 21.48 -6.53 0.07
CA GLY A 150 22.21 -6.67 1.32
C GLY A 150 22.75 -5.35 1.88
N ILE A 151 23.99 -5.39 2.40
CA ILE A 151 24.73 -4.22 2.87
C ILE A 151 25.74 -3.83 1.79
N VAL A 152 25.71 -2.56 1.39
CA VAL A 152 26.36 -2.04 0.18
C VAL A 152 27.16 -0.78 0.51
N GLU A 153 28.43 -0.74 0.10
CA GLU A 153 29.25 0.47 0.16
C GLU A 153 29.15 1.29 -1.13
N MET A 154 29.34 2.60 -1.01
CA MET A 154 29.65 3.54 -2.08
C MET A 154 31.01 4.17 -1.80
N HIS A 155 31.98 3.87 -2.66
CA HIS A 155 33.31 4.49 -2.66
C HIS A 155 33.24 5.94 -3.11
N ARG A 156 34.05 6.82 -2.50
CA ARG A 156 34.11 8.23 -2.92
C ARG A 156 34.89 8.48 -4.20
N GLY A 157 35.76 7.54 -4.55
CA GLY A 157 36.78 7.72 -5.58
C GLY A 157 37.81 8.81 -5.24
N GLN A 158 38.84 8.86 -6.06
CA GLN A 158 39.87 9.90 -6.09
C GLN A 158 40.00 10.46 -7.52
N ALA A 159 39.88 9.62 -8.56
CA ALA A 159 39.90 10.05 -9.95
C ALA A 159 38.84 11.12 -10.27
N ASP A 160 39.19 12.09 -11.11
CA ASP A 160 38.31 13.22 -11.45
C ASP A 160 37.16 12.83 -12.40
N GLY A 161 37.36 11.85 -13.28
CA GLY A 161 36.27 11.23 -14.05
C GLY A 161 35.35 10.34 -13.20
N GLY A 162 35.81 9.94 -12.01
CA GLY A 162 35.05 9.16 -11.03
C GLY A 162 34.80 7.71 -11.43
N GLU A 163 35.70 7.10 -12.20
CA GLU A 163 35.71 5.68 -12.56
C GLU A 163 35.89 4.76 -11.33
N ASP A 164 36.47 5.32 -10.25
CA ASP A 164 36.70 4.69 -8.95
C ASP A 164 35.65 5.08 -7.89
N ALA A 165 34.66 5.90 -8.23
CA ALA A 165 33.53 6.26 -7.37
C ALA A 165 32.31 5.36 -7.66
N TYR A 166 32.38 4.09 -7.26
CA TYR A 166 31.37 3.05 -7.54
C TYR A 166 30.82 2.43 -6.27
N ALA A 167 29.75 1.63 -6.38
CA ALA A 167 29.20 0.86 -5.27
C ALA A 167 29.51 -0.64 -5.38
N GLU A 168 29.62 -1.31 -4.25
CA GLU A 168 29.85 -2.77 -4.17
C GLU A 168 29.20 -3.37 -2.91
N PRO A 169 28.77 -4.65 -2.94
CA PRO A 169 28.20 -5.32 -1.78
C PRO A 169 29.30 -5.70 -0.77
N LEU A 170 29.07 -5.38 0.50
CA LEU A 170 29.89 -5.84 1.63
C LEU A 170 29.38 -7.16 2.23
N LEU A 171 28.06 -7.40 2.18
CA LEU A 171 27.42 -8.58 2.78
C LEU A 171 26.06 -8.82 2.12
N ASN A 172 25.70 -10.08 1.83
CA ASN A 172 24.38 -10.38 1.23
C ASN A 172 23.27 -10.29 2.28
N ALA A 173 22.02 -10.14 1.83
CA ALA A 173 20.86 -10.06 2.73
C ALA A 173 20.64 -11.36 3.52
N GLU A 174 20.97 -12.52 2.93
CA GLU A 174 20.86 -13.84 3.58
C GLU A 174 21.91 -14.05 4.68
N ASP A 175 23.11 -13.47 4.55
CA ASP A 175 24.24 -13.67 5.47
C ASP A 175 24.04 -12.99 6.83
N TRP A 176 23.15 -12.00 6.90
CA TRP A 176 22.77 -11.32 8.14
C TRP A 176 21.39 -10.65 8.04
N PRO A 177 20.29 -11.37 8.36
CA PRO A 177 18.93 -10.85 8.23
C PRO A 177 18.60 -9.82 9.33
N LEU A 178 18.66 -8.53 8.95
CA LEU A 178 18.39 -7.40 9.85
C LEU A 178 17.00 -6.81 9.65
N GLY A 179 16.27 -6.57 10.75
CA GLY A 179 14.98 -5.90 10.73
C GLY A 179 15.11 -4.38 10.75
N VAL A 180 14.56 -3.69 9.74
CA VAL A 180 14.48 -2.22 9.69
C VAL A 180 13.04 -1.77 9.90
N VAL A 181 12.77 -1.08 11.00
CA VAL A 181 11.47 -0.44 11.26
C VAL A 181 11.55 1.03 10.90
N VAL A 182 10.49 1.51 10.25
CA VAL A 182 10.44 2.80 9.56
C VAL A 182 9.34 3.63 10.23
N ALA A 183 9.70 4.40 11.27
CA ALA A 183 8.73 5.13 12.10
C ALA A 183 8.56 6.59 11.65
N ILE A 184 7.30 7.02 11.58
CA ILE A 184 6.84 8.20 10.86
C ILE A 184 6.58 9.37 11.78
N THR A 185 6.95 10.57 11.34
CA THR A 185 6.99 11.79 12.17
C THR A 185 6.46 13.05 11.49
N ASP A 186 6.23 13.06 10.17
CA ASP A 186 5.58 14.17 9.43
C ASP A 186 4.94 13.63 8.13
N ARG A 187 4.04 14.36 7.48
CA ARG A 187 3.51 13.99 6.14
C ARG A 187 3.85 15.00 5.04
N ASN A 188 4.37 16.17 5.40
CA ASN A 188 4.60 17.29 4.49
C ASN A 188 5.85 17.11 3.61
N ALA A 189 5.93 17.80 2.48
CA ALA A 189 7.16 17.81 1.67
C ALA A 189 8.33 18.47 2.43
N LYS A 190 9.57 18.04 2.16
CA LYS A 190 10.77 18.67 2.75
C LYS A 190 10.87 20.13 2.32
N SER A 191 11.10 21.03 3.27
CA SER A 191 11.30 22.46 3.00
C SER A 191 12.59 22.77 2.22
N VAL A 192 13.63 21.94 2.38
CA VAL A 192 14.87 21.99 1.60
C VAL A 192 15.21 20.56 1.17
N ASN A 193 15.26 20.32 -0.15
CA ASN A 193 15.63 19.01 -0.68
C ASN A 193 17.11 18.69 -0.42
N SER A 194 17.49 17.40 -0.49
CA SER A 194 18.86 16.99 -0.14
C SER A 194 19.93 17.63 -1.02
N THR A 195 19.68 17.81 -2.32
CA THR A 195 20.67 18.42 -3.25
C THR A 195 20.94 19.89 -2.88
N ALA A 196 19.89 20.65 -2.61
CA ALA A 196 20.01 22.05 -2.16
C ALA A 196 20.65 22.14 -0.76
N GLY A 197 20.36 21.19 0.13
CA GLY A 197 20.98 21.10 1.45
C GLY A 197 22.45 20.65 1.45
N MET A 198 22.92 20.02 0.37
CA MET A 198 24.32 19.58 0.19
C MET A 198 25.20 20.58 -0.59
N ALA A 199 24.63 21.69 -1.07
CA ALA A 199 25.37 22.65 -1.89
C ALA A 199 26.20 23.62 -1.03
N ALA A 200 27.45 23.84 -1.44
CA ALA A 200 28.42 24.75 -0.79
C ALA A 200 28.56 24.51 0.73
N LEU A 201 28.66 23.25 1.16
CA LEU A 201 28.80 22.91 2.60
C LEU A 201 30.16 23.29 3.18
N ASP A 202 31.20 23.20 2.35
CA ASP A 202 32.55 23.71 2.56
C ASP A 202 32.56 25.20 2.93
N GLU A 203 31.85 26.02 2.17
CA GLU A 203 31.73 27.46 2.44
C GLU A 203 30.76 27.78 3.59
N ARG A 204 29.81 26.90 3.88
CA ARG A 204 28.65 27.22 4.73
C ARG A 204 28.64 26.57 6.10
N SER A 205 29.51 25.61 6.39
CA SER A 205 29.52 24.88 7.66
C SER A 205 30.92 24.70 8.20
N ASP A 206 31.19 25.32 9.34
CA ASP A 206 32.47 25.27 10.06
C ASP A 206 32.89 23.84 10.47
N TYR A 207 31.99 22.85 10.36
CA TYR A 207 32.23 21.44 10.65
C TYR A 207 32.48 20.57 9.40
N TYR A 208 32.55 21.14 8.19
CA TYR A 208 32.70 20.37 6.94
C TYR A 208 34.01 19.61 6.85
N ASP A 209 35.15 20.24 7.17
CA ASP A 209 36.46 19.59 7.10
C ASP A 209 36.56 18.41 8.07
N ALA A 210 36.02 18.57 9.29
CA ALA A 210 35.92 17.48 10.26
C ALA A 210 35.00 16.35 9.78
N TRP A 211 33.90 16.67 9.10
CA TRP A 211 33.01 15.68 8.48
C TRP A 211 33.72 14.86 7.41
N VAL A 212 34.49 15.51 6.52
CA VAL A 212 35.24 14.83 5.46
C VAL A 212 36.40 14.01 6.04
N ALA A 213 37.18 14.59 6.95
CA ALA A 213 38.37 13.96 7.54
C ALA A 213 38.04 12.73 8.41
N ARG A 214 36.87 12.68 9.06
CA ARG A 214 36.45 11.54 9.89
C ARG A 214 35.78 10.40 9.11
N ALA A 215 35.42 10.61 7.84
CA ALA A 215 34.70 9.60 7.06
C ALA A 215 35.48 8.30 6.79
N PRO A 216 36.81 8.30 6.52
CA PRO A 216 37.56 7.05 6.33
C PRO A 216 37.51 6.13 7.56
N ASP A 217 37.71 6.69 8.77
CA ASP A 217 37.64 5.95 10.03
C ASP A 217 36.22 5.39 10.26
N ASP A 218 35.17 6.19 10.06
CA ASP A 218 33.78 5.77 10.23
C ASP A 218 33.40 4.63 9.27
N LEU A 219 33.97 4.61 8.05
CA LEU A 219 33.80 3.52 7.10
C LEU A 219 34.57 2.27 7.52
N ALA A 220 35.84 2.41 7.92
CA ALA A 220 36.67 1.29 8.39
C ALA A 220 36.01 0.57 9.58
N SER A 221 35.67 1.30 10.65
CA SER A 221 35.01 0.71 11.82
C SER A 221 33.65 0.07 11.48
N MET A 222 32.91 0.62 10.51
CA MET A 222 31.65 0.02 10.07
C MET A 222 31.88 -1.28 9.28
N ARG A 223 32.89 -1.35 8.39
CA ARG A 223 33.25 -2.58 7.67
C ARG A 223 33.65 -3.68 8.65
N ASP A 224 34.50 -3.37 9.64
CA ASP A 224 34.95 -4.33 10.64
C ASP A 224 33.77 -4.88 11.46
N ALA A 225 32.87 -3.99 11.90
CA ALA A 225 31.66 -4.38 12.62
C ALA A 225 30.68 -5.21 11.77
N ILE A 226 30.55 -4.92 10.47
CA ILE A 226 29.75 -5.73 9.54
C ILE A 226 30.35 -7.12 9.34
N ALA A 227 31.67 -7.20 9.13
CA ALA A 227 32.39 -8.47 8.95
C ALA A 227 32.28 -9.37 10.19
N ALA A 228 32.39 -8.77 11.39
CA ALA A 228 32.19 -9.44 12.67
C ALA A 228 30.72 -9.79 12.98
N ARG A 229 29.76 -9.25 12.21
CA ARG A 229 28.31 -9.26 12.52
C ARG A 229 28.00 -8.69 13.92
N ASP A 230 28.79 -7.71 14.35
CA ASP A 230 28.61 -7.00 15.62
C ASP A 230 27.47 -5.99 15.49
N PHE A 231 26.29 -6.41 15.91
CA PHE A 231 25.10 -5.59 15.84
C PHE A 231 25.17 -4.34 16.73
N GLU A 232 25.84 -4.41 17.87
CA GLU A 232 25.88 -3.29 18.82
C GLU A 232 26.80 -2.19 18.31
N THR A 233 27.96 -2.54 17.76
CA THR A 233 28.89 -1.60 17.13
C THR A 233 28.30 -1.04 15.83
N VAL A 234 27.69 -1.86 14.96
CA VAL A 234 26.96 -1.35 13.77
C VAL A 234 25.87 -0.37 14.17
N GLY A 235 25.10 -0.68 15.22
CA GLY A 235 24.05 0.17 15.76
C GLY A 235 24.58 1.51 16.30
N ALA A 236 25.65 1.46 17.11
CA ALA A 236 26.27 2.64 17.70
C ALA A 236 26.89 3.56 16.64
N LEU A 237 27.63 3.00 15.68
CA LEU A 237 28.19 3.73 14.54
C LEU A 237 27.10 4.34 13.66
N THR A 238 25.98 3.64 13.46
CA THR A 238 24.82 4.15 12.72
C THR A 238 24.17 5.35 13.41
N GLU A 239 23.96 5.28 14.73
CA GLU A 239 23.42 6.39 15.52
C GLU A 239 24.41 7.57 15.50
N MET A 240 25.70 7.33 15.72
CA MET A 240 26.75 8.34 15.74
C MET A 240 26.93 9.03 14.39
N SER A 241 27.03 8.29 13.28
CA SER A 241 27.10 8.85 11.91
C SER A 241 25.87 9.71 11.60
N CYS A 242 24.72 9.36 12.20
CA CYS A 242 23.53 10.18 12.14
C CYS A 242 23.60 11.48 12.96
N LEU A 243 24.09 11.43 14.19
CA LEU A 243 24.28 12.63 15.00
C LEU A 243 25.30 13.60 14.36
N LYS A 244 26.44 13.08 13.85
CA LYS A 244 27.46 13.86 13.13
C LYS A 244 26.89 14.62 11.94
N LEU A 245 26.14 13.92 11.08
CA LEU A 245 25.47 14.51 9.92
C LEU A 245 24.55 15.67 10.30
N HIS A 246 23.75 15.48 11.34
CA HIS A 246 22.81 16.52 11.78
C HIS A 246 23.52 17.65 12.54
N GLY A 247 24.66 17.41 13.19
CA GLY A 247 25.55 18.46 13.69
C GLY A 247 26.06 19.38 12.57
N LEU A 248 26.59 18.79 11.48
CA LEU A 248 27.01 19.51 10.27
C LEU A 248 25.87 20.34 9.65
N MET A 249 24.66 19.78 9.59
CA MET A 249 23.47 20.49 9.10
C MET A 249 23.08 21.67 9.99
N LEU A 250 23.19 21.52 11.32
CA LEU A 250 22.90 22.59 12.28
C LEU A 250 23.92 23.73 12.21
N SER A 251 25.19 23.44 11.93
CA SER A 251 26.25 24.45 11.71
C SER A 251 26.26 25.05 10.29
N THR A 252 25.41 24.58 9.37
CA THR A 252 25.28 25.17 8.04
C THR A 252 24.69 26.58 8.12
N ARG A 253 25.06 27.49 7.21
CA ARG A 253 24.57 28.88 7.16
C ARG A 253 23.73 29.11 5.88
N PRO A 254 22.39 29.27 5.98
CA PRO A 254 21.54 29.18 7.17
C PRO A 254 21.33 27.73 7.66
N GLY A 255 21.03 27.59 8.95
CA GLY A 255 20.91 26.29 9.63
C GLY A 255 19.87 25.35 9.02
N LEU A 256 20.30 24.12 8.73
CA LEU A 256 19.45 23.06 8.17
C LEU A 256 18.88 22.19 9.31
N ILE A 257 17.64 22.47 9.70
CA ILE A 257 16.92 21.67 10.70
C ILE A 257 15.96 20.72 9.99
N TYR A 258 16.20 19.43 10.16
CA TYR A 258 15.48 18.34 9.50
C TYR A 258 14.74 17.39 10.46
N TRP A 259 14.85 17.62 11.77
CA TRP A 259 14.11 16.90 12.80
C TRP A 259 12.99 17.75 13.35
N ASN A 260 11.95 17.07 13.84
CA ASN A 260 10.89 17.69 14.63
C ASN A 260 10.83 17.06 16.03
N ALA A 261 9.92 17.56 16.88
CA ALA A 261 9.78 17.07 18.25
C ALA A 261 9.49 15.56 18.33
N ALA A 262 8.74 15.00 17.37
CA ALA A 262 8.47 13.57 17.32
C ALA A 262 9.71 12.74 16.94
N THR A 263 10.61 13.26 16.09
CA THR A 263 11.90 12.62 15.80
C THR A 263 12.77 12.51 17.08
N VAL A 264 12.83 13.59 17.87
CA VAL A 264 13.61 13.63 19.12
C VAL A 264 12.97 12.73 20.19
N ALA A 265 11.65 12.77 20.35
CA ALA A 265 10.92 11.88 21.25
C ALA A 265 11.14 10.39 20.90
N ALA A 266 11.17 10.05 19.60
CA ALA A 266 11.50 8.70 19.16
C ALA A 266 12.92 8.29 19.58
N MET A 267 13.93 9.17 19.40
CA MET A 267 15.32 8.90 19.84
C MET A 267 15.42 8.61 21.34
N HIS A 268 14.71 9.36 22.19
CA HIS A 268 14.64 9.08 23.62
C HIS A 268 13.97 7.73 23.92
N ALA A 269 12.88 7.39 23.22
CA ALA A 269 12.23 6.08 23.36
C ALA A 269 13.14 4.91 22.92
N ILE A 270 13.96 5.08 21.87
CA ILE A 270 14.95 4.06 21.46
C ILE A 270 15.96 3.83 22.58
N ARG A 271 16.52 4.91 23.14
CA ARG A 271 17.52 4.85 24.20
C ARG A 271 16.96 4.21 25.48
N ALA A 272 15.71 4.49 25.82
CA ALA A 272 15.02 3.84 26.93
C ALA A 272 14.82 2.32 26.69
N LEU A 273 14.40 1.93 25.47
CA LEU A 273 14.27 0.51 25.10
C LEU A 273 15.62 -0.22 25.08
N ARG A 274 16.70 0.45 24.67
CA ARG A 274 18.08 -0.07 24.73
C ARG A 274 18.57 -0.24 26.17
N ALA A 275 18.31 0.75 27.04
CA ALA A 275 18.61 0.64 28.47
C ALA A 275 17.79 -0.48 29.16
N ALA A 276 16.59 -0.79 28.65
CA ALA A 276 15.76 -1.92 29.08
C ALA A 276 16.15 -3.27 28.42
N GLY A 277 17.35 -3.38 27.82
CA GLY A 277 17.89 -4.63 27.28
C GLY A 277 17.40 -5.04 25.88
N THR A 278 16.67 -4.17 25.16
CA THR A 278 16.30 -4.45 23.75
C THR A 278 17.33 -3.81 22.81
N PRO A 279 18.12 -4.57 22.03
CA PRO A 279 19.12 -3.99 21.13
C PRO A 279 18.43 -3.29 19.94
N VAL A 280 18.24 -1.97 20.06
CA VAL A 280 17.67 -1.08 19.05
C VAL A 280 18.44 0.24 18.94
N TYR A 281 18.53 0.77 17.71
CA TYR A 281 19.35 1.94 17.39
C TYR A 281 18.64 2.90 16.43
N SER A 282 18.82 4.21 16.67
CA SER A 282 18.17 5.30 15.94
C SER A 282 18.96 5.76 14.72
N ARG A 283 18.24 6.06 13.63
CA ARG A 283 18.75 6.85 12.52
C ARG A 283 17.65 7.70 11.91
N SER A 284 17.96 8.91 11.47
CA SER A 284 17.05 9.81 10.76
C SER A 284 17.57 10.17 9.38
N THR A 285 16.72 10.69 8.50
CA THR A 285 17.12 11.29 7.21
C THR A 285 16.63 12.73 7.13
N PRO A 286 17.18 13.56 6.22
CA PRO A 286 16.63 14.88 5.90
C PRO A 286 15.10 14.90 5.75
N GLY A 287 14.42 15.81 6.45
CA GLY A 287 12.95 15.90 6.58
C GLY A 287 12.41 17.34 6.57
N PRO A 288 11.10 17.57 6.78
CA PRO A 288 10.51 18.91 6.78
C PRO A 288 10.79 19.70 8.07
N ARG A 289 10.81 21.03 7.97
CA ARG A 289 10.73 21.95 9.11
C ARG A 289 9.27 22.29 9.41
N SER A 290 8.77 22.02 10.62
CA SER A 290 7.44 22.47 11.05
C SER A 290 7.51 23.73 11.92
N ARG A 291 6.49 24.59 11.80
CA ARG A 291 6.23 25.74 12.69
C ARG A 291 4.88 25.54 13.38
N ARG A 292 4.84 24.79 14.50
CA ARG A 292 3.80 24.91 15.55
C ARG A 292 4.18 24.08 16.78
N SER A 293 3.82 24.57 17.97
CA SER A 293 4.11 23.96 19.26
C SER A 293 2.84 23.29 19.82
N VAL A 294 2.94 22.04 20.28
CA VAL A 294 1.90 21.33 21.05
C VAL A 294 2.58 20.44 22.09
N ARG A 295 1.99 20.34 23.30
CA ARG A 295 2.50 19.60 24.46
C ARG A 295 2.34 18.07 24.32
N PRO A 296 3.21 17.25 24.94
CA PRO A 296 3.12 15.79 24.86
C PRO A 296 2.18 15.19 25.92
N ASN A 297 1.34 14.24 25.50
CA ASN A 297 0.73 13.22 26.34
C ASN A 297 1.11 11.87 25.70
N ILE A 298 1.79 10.98 26.44
CA ILE A 298 2.40 9.76 25.86
C ILE A 298 1.88 8.51 26.60
N GLN A 299 1.06 7.73 25.89
CA GLN A 299 0.89 6.29 26.15
C GLN A 299 1.35 5.52 24.92
N LEU A 300 2.40 4.71 25.06
CA LEU A 300 3.04 4.01 23.95
C LEU A 300 2.47 2.59 23.77
N ARG A 301 1.51 2.45 22.86
CA ARG A 301 1.21 1.17 22.17
C ARG A 301 1.63 1.29 20.70
N LEU A 302 2.80 0.76 20.35
CA LEU A 302 3.35 0.84 18.99
C LEU A 302 2.57 -0.05 18.01
N ARG A 303 1.73 0.58 17.18
CA ARG A 303 1.20 0.01 15.93
C ARG A 303 1.65 0.87 14.74
N LEU A 304 2.16 0.23 13.69
CA LEU A 304 2.72 0.88 12.51
C LEU A 304 1.61 1.31 11.53
N TYR A 305 1.61 2.59 11.15
CA TYR A 305 0.75 3.17 10.10
C TYR A 305 1.54 4.23 9.30
N TRP A 306 1.27 4.34 7.99
CA TRP A 306 2.08 5.07 6.98
C TRP A 306 1.31 6.27 6.34
N PRO A 307 1.88 7.35 5.70
CA PRO A 307 3.26 7.93 5.58
C PRO A 307 3.61 8.98 6.67
N ALA A 308 4.77 9.67 6.80
CA ALA A 308 6.13 9.66 6.19
C ALA A 308 7.24 10.19 7.20
N TYR A 309 8.52 10.33 6.78
CA TYR A 309 9.70 10.95 7.48
C TYR A 309 10.07 10.50 8.90
N LEU A 310 11.37 10.34 9.17
CA LEU A 310 11.76 9.11 9.85
C LEU A 310 12.65 9.18 11.10
N ALA A 311 12.28 8.35 12.08
CA ALA A 311 13.22 7.56 12.87
C ALA A 311 13.23 6.11 12.33
N CYS A 312 14.30 5.73 11.63
CA CYS A 312 14.67 4.34 11.36
C CYS A 312 15.12 3.68 12.67
N TRP A 313 14.62 2.48 12.92
CA TRP A 313 15.07 1.59 13.99
C TRP A 313 15.68 0.38 13.32
N ILE A 314 16.87 -0.03 13.73
CA ILE A 314 17.39 -1.35 13.40
C ILE A 314 17.17 -2.24 14.62
N ARG A 315 16.61 -3.43 14.42
CA ARG A 315 16.39 -4.44 15.46
C ARG A 315 16.86 -5.79 14.97
N VAL A 316 17.75 -6.45 15.71
CA VAL A 316 17.87 -7.91 15.62
C VAL A 316 16.69 -8.51 16.34
N SER A 317 15.85 -9.24 15.60
CA SER A 317 14.87 -10.13 16.19
C SER A 317 15.35 -11.55 15.98
N ALA A 318 16.01 -12.11 17.00
CA ALA A 318 16.34 -13.54 17.06
C ALA A 318 15.08 -14.44 16.96
N ALA A 319 13.88 -13.86 17.09
CA ALA A 319 12.59 -14.52 16.94
C ALA A 319 11.99 -14.49 15.51
N TRP A 320 12.67 -13.90 14.51
CA TRP A 320 12.19 -13.87 13.11
C TRP A 320 13.18 -14.46 12.09
N ALA A 321 14.21 -15.16 12.55
CA ALA A 321 14.92 -16.14 11.74
C ALA A 321 14.01 -17.35 11.47
N ARG A 322 12.98 -17.17 10.64
CA ARG A 322 12.27 -18.28 10.02
C ARG A 322 13.28 -18.98 9.10
N ARG A 323 13.84 -20.10 9.58
CA ARG A 323 13.97 -21.29 8.70
C ARG A 323 12.71 -21.35 7.84
N PRO A 324 12.77 -21.62 6.53
CA PRO A 324 11.56 -21.77 5.72
C PRO A 324 10.63 -22.70 6.49
N PRO A 325 9.46 -22.22 6.93
CA PRO A 325 8.70 -22.92 7.96
C PRO A 325 8.43 -24.33 7.45
N ALA A 326 8.85 -25.33 8.22
CA ALA A 326 8.59 -26.72 7.88
C ALA A 326 7.10 -26.84 7.54
N ARG A 327 6.80 -27.45 6.38
CA ARG A 327 5.46 -27.46 5.77
C ARG A 327 4.41 -27.65 6.87
N LEU A 328 3.64 -26.60 7.16
CA LEU A 328 2.62 -26.66 8.20
C LEU A 328 1.44 -27.44 7.64
N ASN A 329 1.54 -28.76 7.66
CA ASN A 329 0.49 -29.68 7.26
C ASN A 329 -0.60 -29.69 8.36
N VAL A 330 -1.18 -28.52 8.62
CA VAL A 330 -2.09 -28.22 9.72
C VAL A 330 -3.40 -27.67 9.17
N THR A 331 -4.49 -27.99 9.85
CA THR A 331 -5.78 -27.34 9.60
C THR A 331 -5.69 -25.86 9.96
N VAL A 332 -6.22 -25.01 9.09
CA VAL A 332 -6.34 -23.56 9.32
C VAL A 332 -7.79 -23.14 9.19
N GLU A 333 -8.25 -22.33 10.13
CA GLU A 333 -9.56 -21.69 10.12
C GLU A 333 -9.39 -20.18 10.06
N ALA A 334 -9.83 -19.58 8.95
CA ALA A 334 -9.91 -18.14 8.77
C ALA A 334 -11.37 -17.69 8.81
N SER A 335 -11.60 -16.43 9.19
CA SER A 335 -12.89 -15.77 9.01
C SER A 335 -12.71 -14.32 8.63
N ALA A 336 -13.64 -13.79 7.84
CA ALA A 336 -13.68 -12.40 7.42
C ALA A 336 -15.09 -11.81 7.63
N PRO A 337 -15.22 -10.56 8.11
CA PRO A 337 -16.50 -9.88 8.24
C PRO A 337 -17.09 -9.51 6.88
N GLY A 338 -18.39 -9.26 6.86
CA GLY A 338 -19.05 -8.50 5.80
C GLY A 338 -18.70 -7.03 5.86
N LYS A 339 -19.25 -6.24 4.92
CA LYS A 339 -19.04 -4.80 4.86
C LYS A 339 -20.26 -4.04 4.38
N LEU A 340 -20.31 -2.76 4.71
CA LEU A 340 -21.22 -1.77 4.15
C LEU A 340 -20.42 -0.58 3.64
N PHE A 341 -20.83 -0.03 2.48
CA PHE A 341 -20.33 1.28 2.04
C PHE A 341 -21.21 2.36 2.67
N LEU A 342 -20.57 3.34 3.31
CA LEU A 342 -21.24 4.48 3.92
C LEU A 342 -21.22 5.69 3.00
N ILE A 343 -20.12 5.98 2.30
CA ILE A 343 -20.03 7.03 1.27
C ILE A 343 -18.96 6.60 0.24
N GLY A 344 -19.09 7.03 -1.02
CA GLY A 344 -18.02 6.95 -2.04
C GLY A 344 -18.08 5.73 -2.97
N GLU A 345 -19.21 5.02 -3.03
CA GLU A 345 -19.46 3.78 -3.79
C GLU A 345 -19.06 3.86 -5.27
N TYR A 346 -19.56 4.87 -5.98
CA TYR A 346 -19.20 5.15 -7.36
C TYR A 346 -17.93 6.02 -7.44
N ALA A 347 -17.78 6.97 -6.52
CA ALA A 347 -16.67 7.92 -6.51
C ALA A 347 -15.29 7.25 -6.38
N VAL A 348 -15.18 6.14 -5.65
CA VAL A 348 -13.92 5.38 -5.49
C VAL A 348 -13.43 4.74 -6.80
N LEU A 349 -14.32 4.48 -7.76
CA LEU A 349 -13.93 4.02 -9.09
C LEU A 349 -13.18 5.12 -9.86
N ALA A 350 -13.51 6.39 -9.59
CA ALA A 350 -12.83 7.59 -10.09
C ALA A 350 -11.67 8.08 -9.19
N GLY A 351 -11.25 7.27 -8.21
CA GLY A 351 -10.11 7.57 -7.33
C GLY A 351 -10.40 8.49 -6.14
N ALA A 352 -11.67 8.77 -5.83
CA ALA A 352 -12.05 9.41 -4.57
C ALA A 352 -11.86 8.43 -3.37
N PRO A 353 -11.80 8.91 -2.12
CA PRO A 353 -11.96 8.06 -0.96
C PRO A 353 -13.40 7.51 -0.86
N ALA A 354 -13.56 6.37 -0.22
CA ALA A 354 -14.83 5.84 0.24
C ALA A 354 -14.76 5.56 1.74
N LEU A 355 -15.86 5.83 2.44
CA LEU A 355 -16.05 5.44 3.83
C LEU A 355 -16.74 4.07 3.86
N LEU A 356 -16.11 3.08 4.47
CA LEU A 356 -16.66 1.73 4.64
C LEU A 356 -16.57 1.28 6.09
N THR A 357 -17.48 0.39 6.47
CA THR A 357 -17.44 -0.30 7.76
C THR A 357 -17.54 -1.80 7.57
N ALA A 358 -16.82 -2.56 8.40
CA ALA A 358 -17.03 -3.99 8.54
C ALA A 358 -18.24 -4.28 9.45
N VAL A 359 -18.94 -5.38 9.20
CA VAL A 359 -20.07 -5.86 10.02
C VAL A 359 -19.85 -7.27 10.56
N ASP A 360 -20.57 -7.63 11.62
CA ASP A 360 -20.36 -8.84 12.43
C ASP A 360 -20.73 -10.16 11.75
N ARG A 361 -21.52 -10.17 10.67
CA ARG A 361 -21.78 -11.36 9.85
C ARG A 361 -20.48 -11.84 9.19
N ARG A 362 -20.08 -13.12 9.35
CA ARG A 362 -18.77 -13.61 8.90
C ARG A 362 -18.84 -14.74 7.88
N VAL A 363 -17.90 -14.73 6.95
CA VAL A 363 -17.52 -15.91 6.17
C VAL A 363 -16.50 -16.69 6.99
N HIS A 364 -16.67 -18.01 7.06
CA HIS A 364 -15.70 -18.92 7.67
C HIS A 364 -15.10 -19.81 6.59
N VAL A 365 -13.77 -19.86 6.52
CA VAL A 365 -13.03 -20.74 5.62
C VAL A 365 -12.16 -21.68 6.45
N ARG A 366 -12.31 -22.98 6.22
CA ARG A 366 -11.41 -24.00 6.74
C ARG A 366 -10.59 -24.57 5.59
N ALA A 367 -9.27 -24.56 5.70
CA ALA A 367 -8.36 -25.27 4.81
C ALA A 367 -7.71 -26.42 5.60
N THR A 368 -7.86 -27.66 5.13
CA THR A 368 -7.23 -28.85 5.70
C THR A 368 -6.32 -29.48 4.66
N PRO A 369 -5.13 -29.98 5.01
CA PRO A 369 -4.25 -30.68 4.08
C PRO A 369 -4.98 -31.80 3.33
N SER A 370 -4.84 -31.84 2.01
CA SER A 370 -5.31 -32.97 1.22
C SER A 370 -4.37 -34.18 1.40
N PRO A 371 -4.88 -35.37 1.78
CA PRO A 371 -4.08 -36.59 1.89
C PRO A 371 -3.82 -37.26 0.54
N ASP A 372 -4.66 -37.00 -0.46
CA ASP A 372 -4.60 -37.54 -1.83
C ASP A 372 -3.94 -36.57 -2.83
N ALA A 373 -3.42 -35.45 -2.36
CA ALA A 373 -2.88 -34.33 -3.14
C ALA A 373 -3.87 -33.71 -4.16
N ARG A 374 -5.18 -33.86 -3.94
CA ARG A 374 -6.25 -33.26 -4.75
C ARG A 374 -6.94 -32.10 -4.04
N TRP A 375 -7.26 -31.05 -4.78
CA TRP A 375 -8.09 -29.96 -4.29
C TRP A 375 -9.54 -30.43 -4.18
N ARG A 376 -10.17 -30.17 -3.03
CA ARG A 376 -11.62 -30.37 -2.85
C ARG A 376 -12.27 -29.10 -2.32
N LEU A 377 -13.47 -28.79 -2.76
CA LEU A 377 -14.23 -27.63 -2.31
C LEU A 377 -15.63 -28.02 -1.82
N THR A 378 -15.95 -27.62 -0.60
CA THR A 378 -17.32 -27.63 -0.08
C THR A 378 -17.78 -26.20 0.19
N ALA A 379 -18.83 -25.76 -0.49
CA ALA A 379 -19.45 -24.45 -0.28
C ALA A 379 -20.98 -24.62 -0.38
N ALA A 380 -21.58 -25.11 0.70
CA ALA A 380 -22.98 -25.53 0.72
C ALA A 380 -23.96 -24.40 0.33
N ASN A 381 -23.67 -23.15 0.69
CA ASN A 381 -24.47 -21.97 0.31
C ASN A 381 -24.48 -21.68 -1.20
N LEU A 382 -23.54 -22.25 -1.97
CA LEU A 382 -23.48 -22.15 -3.43
C LEU A 382 -24.00 -23.43 -4.12
N GLY A 383 -24.45 -24.43 -3.34
CA GLY A 383 -24.82 -25.76 -3.82
C GLY A 383 -23.63 -26.69 -4.10
N ILE A 384 -22.41 -26.32 -3.67
CA ILE A 384 -21.19 -27.10 -3.90
C ILE A 384 -20.94 -28.04 -2.71
N ARG A 385 -20.85 -29.34 -2.95
CA ARG A 385 -20.61 -30.38 -1.94
C ARG A 385 -19.47 -31.30 -2.42
N ASP A 386 -18.39 -31.37 -1.64
CA ASP A 386 -17.16 -32.14 -1.91
C ASP A 386 -16.74 -32.19 -3.39
N LEU A 387 -16.71 -31.03 -4.05
CA LEU A 387 -16.32 -30.93 -5.45
C LEU A 387 -14.82 -31.16 -5.59
N ASP A 388 -14.46 -32.25 -6.24
CA ASP A 388 -13.10 -32.57 -6.63
C ASP A 388 -12.65 -31.67 -7.80
N LEU A 389 -11.53 -30.99 -7.61
CA LEU A 389 -10.93 -30.05 -8.57
C LEU A 389 -9.59 -30.59 -9.14
N GLY A 390 -9.21 -31.82 -8.79
CA GLY A 390 -7.98 -32.46 -9.25
C GLY A 390 -6.72 -32.02 -8.51
N ALA A 391 -5.58 -32.57 -8.92
CA ALA A 391 -4.26 -32.19 -8.41
C ALA A 391 -3.70 -30.94 -9.13
N ASP A 392 -4.01 -30.80 -10.42
CA ASP A 392 -3.51 -29.71 -11.25
C ASP A 392 -4.19 -28.38 -10.94
N LEU A 393 -3.43 -27.30 -11.06
CA LEU A 393 -3.86 -25.94 -10.74
C LEU A 393 -4.78 -25.33 -11.81
N GLN A 394 -5.64 -26.12 -12.47
CA GLN A 394 -6.53 -25.71 -13.56
C GLN A 394 -7.97 -26.21 -13.32
N PRO A 395 -9.01 -25.37 -13.55
CA PRO A 395 -10.39 -25.80 -13.39
C PRO A 395 -10.77 -26.82 -14.50
N PRO A 396 -11.42 -27.94 -14.16
CA PRO A 396 -11.79 -28.99 -15.13
C PRO A 396 -12.55 -28.45 -16.36
N PRO A 397 -12.26 -28.92 -17.59
CA PRO A 397 -12.88 -28.42 -18.82
C PRO A 397 -14.41 -28.67 -18.89
N GLU A 398 -14.91 -29.70 -18.22
CA GLU A 398 -16.32 -30.10 -18.19
C GLU A 398 -17.25 -29.16 -17.40
N PHE A 399 -16.72 -28.20 -16.64
CA PHE A 399 -17.56 -27.27 -15.87
C PHE A 399 -18.31 -26.27 -16.77
N ASP A 400 -19.62 -26.17 -16.54
CA ASP A 400 -20.49 -25.20 -17.20
C ASP A 400 -20.26 -23.75 -16.71
N ALA A 401 -20.85 -22.78 -17.41
CA ALA A 401 -20.68 -21.35 -17.09
C ALA A 401 -21.20 -21.01 -15.68
N ALA A 402 -22.28 -21.66 -15.23
CA ALA A 402 -22.85 -21.45 -13.90
C ALA A 402 -21.90 -21.93 -12.78
N THR A 403 -21.28 -23.09 -12.95
CA THR A 403 -20.29 -23.65 -12.02
C THR A 403 -19.02 -22.81 -12.01
N ARG A 404 -18.49 -22.44 -13.19
CA ARG A 404 -17.32 -21.55 -13.29
C ARG A 404 -17.55 -20.20 -12.59
N SER A 405 -18.74 -19.61 -12.74
CA SER A 405 -19.10 -18.36 -12.05
C SER A 405 -19.08 -18.51 -10.52
N LYS A 406 -19.61 -19.61 -9.98
CA LYS A 406 -19.55 -19.91 -8.52
C LYS A 406 -18.12 -20.11 -8.01
N LEU A 407 -17.22 -20.63 -8.84
CA LEU A 407 -15.83 -20.93 -8.49
C LEU A 407 -14.86 -19.75 -8.69
N ALA A 408 -15.24 -18.72 -9.44
CA ALA A 408 -14.33 -17.65 -9.88
C ALA A 408 -13.46 -17.02 -8.76
N VAL A 409 -14.03 -16.78 -7.57
CA VAL A 409 -13.29 -16.24 -6.42
C VAL A 409 -12.29 -17.25 -5.86
N PHE A 410 -12.69 -18.52 -5.75
CA PHE A 410 -11.81 -19.60 -5.28
C PHE A 410 -10.62 -19.77 -6.23
N GLU A 411 -10.90 -19.89 -7.53
CA GLU A 411 -9.87 -20.06 -8.56
C GLU A 411 -8.89 -18.88 -8.61
N ALA A 412 -9.39 -17.65 -8.54
CA ALA A 412 -8.53 -16.47 -8.52
C ALA A 412 -7.64 -16.43 -7.27
N VAL A 413 -8.19 -16.69 -6.07
CA VAL A 413 -7.38 -16.73 -4.83
C VAL A 413 -6.36 -17.85 -4.89
N ARG A 414 -6.73 -19.04 -5.39
CA ARG A 414 -5.84 -20.18 -5.58
C ARG A 414 -4.69 -19.85 -6.54
N ALA A 415 -4.98 -19.21 -7.67
CA ALA A 415 -3.97 -18.81 -8.66
C ALA A 415 -3.01 -17.72 -8.13
N HIS A 416 -3.52 -16.66 -7.50
CA HIS A 416 -2.69 -15.62 -6.88
C HIS A 416 -1.87 -16.16 -5.70
N SER A 417 -2.41 -17.12 -4.95
CA SER A 417 -1.66 -17.81 -3.88
C SER A 417 -0.57 -18.70 -4.46
N ALA A 418 -0.83 -19.45 -5.54
CA ALA A 418 0.16 -20.29 -6.21
C ALA A 418 1.33 -19.46 -6.75
N ALA A 419 1.04 -18.31 -7.37
CA ALA A 419 2.06 -17.40 -7.88
C ALA A 419 2.99 -16.84 -6.78
N ALA A 420 2.46 -16.60 -5.57
CA ALA A 420 3.25 -16.07 -4.44
C ALA A 420 3.95 -17.16 -3.60
N LEU A 421 3.35 -18.35 -3.52
CA LEU A 421 3.80 -19.44 -2.64
C LEU A 421 4.67 -20.47 -3.37
N GLY A 422 4.48 -20.64 -4.68
CA GLY A 422 5.13 -21.67 -5.47
C GLY A 422 4.83 -23.06 -4.92
N THR A 423 5.87 -23.90 -4.79
CA THR A 423 5.79 -25.26 -4.24
C THR A 423 5.42 -25.33 -2.74
N ARG A 424 5.26 -24.19 -2.06
CA ARG A 424 4.71 -24.13 -0.69
C ARG A 424 3.20 -24.28 -0.64
N LEU A 425 2.48 -23.97 -1.72
CA LEU A 425 1.04 -24.20 -1.81
C LEU A 425 0.79 -25.66 -2.21
N THR A 426 0.37 -26.48 -1.25
CA THR A 426 -0.10 -27.85 -1.49
C THR A 426 -1.62 -27.88 -1.61
N ALA A 427 -2.15 -28.94 -2.24
CA ALA A 427 -3.58 -29.18 -2.32
C ALA A 427 -4.24 -29.22 -0.92
N GLN A 428 -5.43 -28.64 -0.82
CA GLN A 428 -6.22 -28.59 0.40
C GLN A 428 -7.64 -29.06 0.11
N HIS A 429 -8.30 -29.67 1.11
CA HIS A 429 -9.76 -29.65 1.15
C HIS A 429 -10.17 -28.33 1.80
N VAL A 430 -11.01 -27.56 1.11
CA VAL A 430 -11.45 -26.23 1.51
C VAL A 430 -12.95 -26.25 1.76
N THR A 431 -13.36 -25.85 2.96
CA THR A 431 -14.76 -25.59 3.29
C THR A 431 -14.98 -24.10 3.41
N ILE A 432 -15.97 -23.57 2.68
CA ILE A 432 -16.40 -22.17 2.71
C ILE A 432 -17.83 -22.13 3.24
N ASP A 433 -18.01 -21.55 4.41
CA ASP A 433 -19.31 -21.26 5.00
C ASP A 433 -19.58 -19.75 4.93
N SER A 434 -20.75 -19.41 4.39
CA SER A 434 -21.18 -18.03 4.20
C SER A 434 -22.66 -17.84 4.58
N ARG A 435 -23.19 -18.73 5.44
CA ARG A 435 -24.60 -18.72 5.84
C ARG A 435 -25.06 -17.37 6.42
N ASP A 436 -24.20 -16.71 7.19
CA ASP A 436 -24.45 -15.40 7.83
C ASP A 436 -24.72 -14.26 6.82
N PHE A 437 -24.39 -14.44 5.55
CA PHE A 437 -24.64 -13.46 4.49
C PHE A 437 -25.98 -13.65 3.79
N ALA A 438 -26.79 -14.60 4.25
CA ALA A 438 -28.12 -14.86 3.75
C ALA A 438 -29.15 -14.99 4.89
N GLN A 439 -30.36 -14.52 4.66
CA GLN A 439 -31.49 -14.68 5.57
C GLN A 439 -32.71 -15.06 4.73
N ASP A 440 -33.47 -16.07 5.17
CA ASP A 440 -34.64 -16.63 4.46
C ASP A 440 -34.37 -17.01 2.99
N GLY A 441 -33.14 -17.41 2.67
CA GLY A 441 -32.69 -17.74 1.31
C GLY A 441 -32.22 -16.55 0.45
N HIS A 442 -32.38 -15.32 0.92
CA HIS A 442 -31.96 -14.10 0.21
C HIS A 442 -30.60 -13.59 0.70
N LYS A 443 -29.76 -13.09 -0.22
CA LYS A 443 -28.46 -12.48 0.12
C LYS A 443 -28.64 -11.08 0.71
N LEU A 444 -27.91 -10.76 1.78
CA LEU A 444 -28.00 -9.49 2.51
C LEU A 444 -27.12 -8.35 1.92
N GLY A 445 -26.61 -8.44 0.70
CA GLY A 445 -25.77 -7.39 0.08
C GLY A 445 -24.39 -7.13 0.73
N LEU A 446 -24.04 -7.79 1.84
CA LEU A 446 -22.87 -7.50 2.69
C LEU A 446 -21.48 -7.80 2.08
N GLY A 447 -21.40 -8.17 0.79
CA GLY A 447 -20.14 -8.42 0.09
C GLY A 447 -19.48 -9.79 0.32
N SER A 448 -20.26 -10.87 0.33
CA SER A 448 -19.77 -12.23 0.61
C SER A 448 -18.57 -12.66 -0.26
N SER A 449 -18.53 -12.29 -1.54
CA SER A 449 -17.41 -12.61 -2.43
C SER A 449 -16.08 -11.99 -1.98
N ALA A 450 -16.12 -10.78 -1.41
CA ALA A 450 -14.94 -10.10 -0.88
C ALA A 450 -14.48 -10.69 0.46
N ALA A 451 -15.44 -11.04 1.33
CA ALA A 451 -15.15 -11.75 2.57
C ALA A 451 -14.56 -13.15 2.32
N VAL A 452 -15.08 -13.90 1.35
CA VAL A 452 -14.48 -15.16 0.86
C VAL A 452 -13.07 -14.93 0.36
N ALA A 453 -12.83 -13.93 -0.48
CA ALA A 453 -11.49 -13.63 -1.00
C ALA A 453 -10.49 -13.34 0.13
N ALA A 454 -10.89 -12.54 1.12
CA ALA A 454 -10.06 -12.20 2.27
C ALA A 454 -9.77 -13.41 3.19
N ALA A 455 -10.81 -14.17 3.57
CA ALA A 455 -10.65 -15.34 4.44
C ALA A 455 -9.87 -16.48 3.77
N LEU A 456 -10.16 -16.80 2.51
CA LEU A 456 -9.48 -17.86 1.77
C LEU A 456 -7.99 -17.52 1.54
N THR A 457 -7.68 -16.26 1.21
CA THR A 457 -6.28 -15.82 1.04
C THR A 457 -5.51 -16.00 2.36
N ALA A 458 -6.10 -15.64 3.50
CA ALA A 458 -5.47 -15.83 4.80
C ALA A 458 -5.29 -17.32 5.16
N ALA A 459 -6.32 -18.16 4.93
CA ALA A 459 -6.28 -19.59 5.21
C ALA A 459 -5.17 -20.30 4.41
N LEU A 460 -5.11 -20.11 3.09
CA LEU A 460 -4.11 -20.75 2.22
C LEU A 460 -2.68 -20.28 2.54
N SER A 461 -2.51 -18.98 2.83
CA SER A 461 -1.20 -18.42 3.17
C SER A 461 -0.67 -19.02 4.48
N GLN A 462 -1.50 -19.06 5.53
CA GLN A 462 -1.11 -19.62 6.83
C GLN A 462 -0.92 -21.14 6.78
N ALA A 463 -1.73 -21.89 6.02
CA ALA A 463 -1.52 -23.32 5.78
C ALA A 463 -0.17 -23.58 5.07
N SER A 464 0.24 -22.68 4.17
CA SER A 464 1.55 -22.72 3.51
C SER A 464 2.69 -22.10 4.35
N GLY A 465 2.46 -21.88 5.65
CA GLY A 465 3.44 -21.34 6.60
C GLY A 465 3.73 -19.84 6.46
N GLU A 466 3.07 -19.13 5.56
CA GLU A 466 3.26 -17.70 5.34
C GLU A 466 2.42 -16.85 6.31
N SER A 467 3.05 -15.87 6.96
CA SER A 467 2.35 -14.91 7.82
C SER A 467 2.29 -13.58 7.09
N LEU A 468 1.09 -13.21 6.64
CA LEU A 468 0.83 -11.94 5.99
C LEU A 468 0.38 -10.90 7.02
N ASP A 469 0.89 -9.67 6.91
CA ASP A 469 0.26 -8.52 7.53
C ASP A 469 -1.02 -8.11 6.76
N LYS A 470 -1.78 -7.16 7.32
CA LYS A 470 -3.02 -6.67 6.69
C LYS A 470 -2.81 -5.99 5.33
N GLY A 471 -1.63 -5.42 5.08
CA GLY A 471 -1.29 -4.80 3.80
C GLY A 471 -1.07 -5.85 2.72
N ALA A 472 -0.21 -6.82 2.98
CA ALA A 472 0.08 -7.91 2.05
C ALA A 472 -1.15 -8.81 1.81
N LEU A 473 -1.93 -9.11 2.87
CA LEU A 473 -3.19 -9.85 2.76
C LEU A 473 -4.21 -9.10 1.90
N ALA A 474 -4.43 -7.80 2.14
CA ALA A 474 -5.36 -7.00 1.34
C ALA A 474 -4.89 -6.88 -0.11
N MET A 475 -3.60 -6.68 -0.37
CA MET A 475 -3.05 -6.60 -1.73
C MET A 475 -3.35 -7.87 -2.52
N ARG A 476 -3.03 -9.05 -1.97
CA ARG A 476 -3.27 -10.35 -2.63
C ARG A 476 -4.76 -10.65 -2.79
N ALA A 477 -5.57 -10.40 -1.76
CA ALA A 477 -7.01 -10.65 -1.81
C ALA A 477 -7.74 -9.68 -2.76
N ILE A 478 -7.33 -8.40 -2.85
CA ILE A 478 -7.87 -7.43 -3.81
C ILE A 478 -7.49 -7.84 -5.24
N ALA A 479 -6.25 -8.27 -5.48
CA ALA A 479 -5.82 -8.73 -6.79
C ALA A 479 -6.63 -9.95 -7.25
N ALA A 480 -6.82 -10.94 -6.38
CA ALA A 480 -7.65 -12.11 -6.64
C ALA A 480 -9.13 -11.76 -6.86
N HIS A 481 -9.73 -10.93 -6.01
CA HIS A 481 -11.12 -10.51 -6.15
C HIS A 481 -11.36 -9.72 -7.44
N ARG A 482 -10.42 -8.85 -7.83
CA ARG A 482 -10.44 -8.17 -9.14
C ARG A 482 -10.33 -9.15 -10.30
N THR A 483 -9.44 -10.15 -10.25
CA THR A 483 -9.36 -11.20 -11.28
C THR A 483 -10.70 -11.94 -11.41
N ALA A 484 -11.35 -12.30 -10.30
CA ALA A 484 -12.68 -12.94 -10.30
C ALA A 484 -13.82 -12.02 -10.82
N GLN A 485 -13.59 -10.71 -10.90
CA GLN A 485 -14.54 -9.69 -11.38
C GLN A 485 -14.09 -9.04 -12.70
N ASN A 486 -13.26 -9.71 -13.51
CA ASN A 486 -12.75 -9.19 -14.79
C ASN A 486 -12.12 -7.77 -14.68
N GLY A 487 -11.44 -7.49 -13.58
CA GLY A 487 -10.74 -6.23 -13.30
C GLY A 487 -11.61 -5.08 -12.78
N ARG A 488 -12.93 -5.25 -12.67
CA ARG A 488 -13.89 -4.15 -12.42
C ARG A 488 -14.04 -3.72 -10.94
N GLY A 489 -13.56 -4.50 -9.98
CA GLY A 489 -13.70 -4.21 -8.55
C GLY A 489 -12.83 -3.06 -8.03
N SER A 490 -13.41 -2.15 -7.24
CA SER A 490 -12.65 -1.05 -6.59
C SER A 490 -11.59 -1.57 -5.61
N GLY A 491 -11.85 -2.69 -4.94
CA GLY A 491 -11.04 -3.25 -3.86
C GLY A 491 -11.49 -2.85 -2.45
N GLY A 492 -12.45 -1.91 -2.33
CA GLY A 492 -12.94 -1.40 -1.05
C GLY A 492 -13.59 -2.47 -0.18
N ASP A 493 -14.37 -3.38 -0.78
CA ASP A 493 -15.04 -4.46 -0.06
C ASP A 493 -14.03 -5.38 0.66
N VAL A 494 -12.97 -5.77 -0.04
CA VAL A 494 -11.89 -6.61 0.49
C VAL A 494 -11.05 -5.85 1.51
N ALA A 495 -10.80 -4.56 1.28
CA ALA A 495 -10.11 -3.70 2.24
C ALA A 495 -10.87 -3.62 3.57
N ALA A 496 -12.19 -3.44 3.55
CA ALA A 496 -13.03 -3.46 4.75
C ALA A 496 -12.98 -4.83 5.44
N ALA A 497 -13.10 -5.93 4.68
CA ALA A 497 -13.00 -7.29 5.22
C ALA A 497 -11.64 -7.58 5.91
N VAL A 498 -10.53 -7.16 5.31
CA VAL A 498 -9.18 -7.40 5.87
C VAL A 498 -8.89 -6.49 7.07
N TYR A 499 -9.22 -5.20 6.99
CA TYR A 499 -8.85 -4.24 8.03
C TYR A 499 -9.83 -4.25 9.21
N GLY A 500 -11.13 -4.42 8.97
CA GLY A 500 -12.16 -4.26 9.99
C GLY A 500 -12.36 -2.81 10.44
N GLY A 501 -13.29 -2.60 11.37
CA GLY A 501 -13.60 -1.27 11.91
C GLY A 501 -14.31 -0.37 10.90
N LEU A 502 -14.22 0.93 11.14
CA LEU A 502 -14.54 1.99 10.18
C LEU A 502 -13.24 2.37 9.44
N ILE A 503 -13.27 2.48 8.12
CA ILE A 503 -12.11 2.83 7.30
C ILE A 503 -12.47 3.88 6.23
N SER A 504 -11.52 4.75 5.92
CA SER A 504 -11.45 5.45 4.64
C SER A 504 -10.55 4.66 3.69
N TYR A 505 -11.06 4.29 2.52
CA TYR A 505 -10.33 3.58 1.47
C TYR A 505 -10.30 4.40 0.19
N THR A 506 -9.11 4.72 -0.30
CA THR A 506 -8.90 5.18 -1.67
C THR A 506 -8.32 4.03 -2.48
N ARG A 507 -8.79 3.86 -3.71
CA ARG A 507 -8.34 2.79 -4.61
C ARG A 507 -6.80 2.72 -4.66
N ASP A 508 -6.27 1.51 -4.50
CA ASP A 508 -4.84 1.19 -4.56
C ASP A 508 -3.95 1.90 -3.49
N HIS A 509 -4.57 2.46 -2.45
CA HIS A 509 -3.91 2.99 -1.25
C HIS A 509 -4.20 2.15 0.01
N THR A 510 -3.35 2.26 1.03
CA THR A 510 -3.59 1.65 2.35
C THR A 510 -4.81 2.30 3.03
N PRO A 511 -5.79 1.52 3.53
CA PRO A 511 -6.90 2.06 4.30
C PRO A 511 -6.47 2.86 5.52
N ILE A 512 -7.13 3.99 5.75
CA ILE A 512 -6.99 4.80 6.95
C ILE A 512 -8.05 4.32 7.95
N PRO A 513 -7.69 3.76 9.13
CA PRO A 513 -8.66 3.42 10.15
C PRO A 513 -9.24 4.69 10.78
N LEU A 514 -10.54 4.65 11.08
CA LEU A 514 -11.29 5.74 11.66
C LEU A 514 -12.05 5.25 12.90
N THR A 515 -12.53 6.19 13.71
CA THR A 515 -13.36 5.91 14.88
C THR A 515 -14.82 6.22 14.55
N TRP A 516 -15.74 5.34 14.96
CA TRP A 516 -17.17 5.59 14.82
C TRP A 516 -17.60 6.74 15.76
N PRO A 517 -18.31 7.78 15.29
CA PRO A 517 -18.77 8.87 16.17
C PRO A 517 -19.75 8.33 17.21
N ALA A 518 -19.50 8.62 18.49
CA ALA A 518 -20.23 7.98 19.60
C ALA A 518 -21.75 8.29 19.56
N ASP A 519 -22.08 9.47 19.08
CA ASP A 519 -23.41 10.07 18.92
C ASP A 519 -24.08 9.78 17.56
N LEU A 520 -23.41 9.07 16.65
CA LEU A 520 -23.99 8.62 15.38
C LEU A 520 -24.58 7.21 15.52
N ALA A 521 -25.89 7.09 15.27
CA ALA A 521 -26.59 5.83 15.03
C ALA A 521 -26.55 5.47 13.54
N ALA A 522 -26.51 4.17 13.24
CA ALA A 522 -26.73 3.64 11.90
C ALA A 522 -27.53 2.34 11.95
N TYR A 523 -28.40 2.15 10.95
CA TYR A 523 -29.19 0.93 10.75
C TYR A 523 -29.06 0.47 9.29
N ALA A 524 -29.00 -0.85 9.09
CA ALA A 524 -29.15 -1.45 7.76
C ALA A 524 -30.60 -1.89 7.54
N LEU A 525 -31.15 -1.59 6.36
CA LEU A 525 -32.51 -1.97 5.95
C LEU A 525 -32.44 -2.87 4.73
N VAL A 526 -33.22 -3.95 4.68
CA VAL A 526 -33.45 -4.68 3.42
C VAL A 526 -34.46 -3.91 2.57
N THR A 527 -34.11 -3.64 1.31
CA THR A 527 -34.88 -2.71 0.45
C THR A 527 -35.38 -3.32 -0.87
N GLY A 528 -35.47 -4.66 -0.94
CA GLY A 528 -35.88 -5.40 -2.12
C GLY A 528 -35.10 -6.70 -2.34
N THR A 529 -35.32 -7.32 -3.50
CA THR A 529 -34.52 -8.45 -4.00
C THR A 529 -33.25 -7.93 -4.67
N GLY A 530 -32.09 -8.45 -4.27
CA GLY A 530 -30.80 -7.85 -4.63
C GLY A 530 -30.52 -7.75 -6.14
N ALA A 531 -29.93 -6.63 -6.54
CA ALA A 531 -29.58 -6.29 -7.91
C ALA A 531 -28.13 -6.65 -8.22
N SER A 532 -27.82 -6.94 -9.49
CA SER A 532 -26.45 -7.21 -9.91
C SER A 532 -25.61 -5.92 -9.85
N THR A 533 -24.75 -5.83 -8.83
CA THR A 533 -23.77 -4.74 -8.67
C THR A 533 -22.93 -4.49 -9.93
N PRO A 534 -22.40 -5.53 -10.64
CA PRO A 534 -21.75 -5.35 -11.93
C PRO A 534 -22.61 -4.60 -12.97
N ASP A 535 -23.87 -5.02 -13.15
CA ASP A 535 -24.79 -4.47 -14.18
C ASP A 535 -25.19 -3.01 -13.87
N LEU A 536 -25.26 -2.65 -12.59
CA LEU A 536 -25.46 -1.27 -12.13
C LEU A 536 -24.25 -0.38 -12.42
N VAL A 537 -23.03 -0.90 -12.21
CA VAL A 537 -21.79 -0.19 -12.54
C VAL A 537 -21.60 -0.07 -14.05
N GLU A 538 -21.96 -1.11 -14.81
CA GLU A 538 -21.89 -1.12 -16.27
C GLU A 538 -22.86 -0.12 -16.89
N ARG A 539 -24.12 -0.03 -16.43
CA ARG A 539 -25.08 0.98 -16.91
C ARG A 539 -24.63 2.43 -16.65
N VAL A 540 -23.95 2.68 -15.53
CA VAL A 540 -23.32 3.99 -15.27
C VAL A 540 -22.13 4.25 -16.18
N ALA A 541 -21.29 3.24 -16.44
CA ALA A 541 -20.18 3.36 -17.40
C ALA A 541 -20.69 3.62 -18.83
N ASP A 542 -21.77 2.94 -19.25
CA ASP A 542 -22.43 3.16 -20.54
C ASP A 542 -23.06 4.55 -20.65
N TYR A 543 -23.56 5.10 -19.54
CA TYR A 543 -23.94 6.52 -19.49
C TYR A 543 -22.72 7.43 -19.66
N GLY A 544 -21.59 7.12 -19.02
CA GLY A 544 -20.31 7.82 -19.21
C GLY A 544 -19.81 7.81 -20.66
N ASN A 545 -20.02 6.70 -21.39
CA ASN A 545 -19.70 6.60 -22.81
C ASN A 545 -20.65 7.42 -23.69
N ARG A 546 -21.95 7.49 -23.35
CA ARG A 546 -22.98 8.24 -24.12
C ARG A 546 -22.97 9.74 -23.87
N ALA A 547 -22.60 10.18 -22.66
CA ALA A 547 -22.72 11.57 -22.22
C ALA A 547 -21.54 11.99 -21.31
N PRO A 548 -20.29 11.99 -21.82
CA PRO A 548 -19.07 12.11 -21.00
C PRO A 548 -19.03 13.37 -20.14
N ASP A 549 -19.40 14.54 -20.67
CA ASP A 549 -19.37 15.81 -19.90
C ASP A 549 -20.47 15.91 -18.84
N ALA A 550 -21.59 15.20 -19.02
CA ALA A 550 -22.66 15.14 -18.02
C ALA A 550 -22.28 14.14 -16.91
N HIS A 551 -21.80 12.96 -17.28
CA HIS A 551 -21.25 11.99 -16.35
C HIS A 551 -20.08 12.55 -15.53
N ALA A 552 -19.14 13.26 -16.16
CA ALA A 552 -18.01 13.89 -15.47
C ALA A 552 -18.45 14.91 -14.39
N ARG A 553 -19.53 15.66 -14.63
CA ARG A 553 -20.10 16.58 -13.64
C ARG A 553 -20.72 15.83 -12.46
N TYR A 554 -21.56 14.83 -12.69
CA TYR A 554 -22.15 14.04 -11.59
C TYR A 554 -21.09 13.27 -10.78
N MET A 555 -20.04 12.77 -11.45
CA MET A 555 -18.91 12.13 -10.77
C MET A 555 -18.05 13.14 -9.98
N ALA A 556 -17.97 14.40 -10.42
CA ALA A 556 -17.31 15.46 -9.67
C ALA A 556 -18.09 15.86 -8.41
N ASP A 557 -19.43 15.96 -8.48
CA ASP A 557 -20.30 16.17 -7.31
C ASP A 557 -20.08 15.08 -6.26
N LEU A 558 -20.20 13.80 -6.67
CA LEU A 558 -20.01 12.65 -5.79
C LEU A 558 -18.60 12.60 -5.20
N ARG A 559 -17.58 12.98 -5.99
CA ARG A 559 -16.20 13.06 -5.52
C ARG A 559 -15.99 14.15 -4.49
N ALA A 560 -16.53 15.37 -4.70
CA ALA A 560 -16.36 16.48 -3.77
C ALA A 560 -16.95 16.16 -2.38
N LEU A 561 -18.12 15.51 -2.36
CA LEU A 561 -18.76 15.03 -1.13
C LEU A 561 -17.98 13.87 -0.50
N ALA A 562 -17.47 12.94 -1.30
CA ALA A 562 -16.64 11.84 -0.81
C ALA A 562 -15.29 12.33 -0.22
N ASP A 563 -14.61 13.29 -0.85
CA ASP A 563 -13.38 13.92 -0.36
C ASP A 563 -13.61 14.62 1.01
N ALA A 564 -14.83 15.10 1.30
CA ALA A 564 -15.19 15.75 2.56
C ALA A 564 -15.60 14.79 3.71
N VAL A 565 -15.93 13.52 3.43
CA VAL A 565 -16.58 12.60 4.41
C VAL A 565 -15.76 12.37 5.68
N VAL A 566 -14.43 12.29 5.58
CA VAL A 566 -13.57 12.07 6.75
C VAL A 566 -13.57 13.28 7.68
N GLY A 567 -13.76 14.48 7.14
CA GLY A 567 -13.89 15.72 7.91
C GLY A 567 -15.23 15.83 8.64
N SER A 568 -16.32 15.35 8.03
CA SER A 568 -17.66 15.46 8.62
C SER A 568 -17.89 14.53 9.81
N LEU A 569 -17.15 13.42 9.94
CA LEU A 569 -17.23 12.51 11.10
C LEU A 569 -16.87 13.15 12.46
N ASN A 570 -16.36 14.37 12.49
CA ASN A 570 -16.10 15.10 13.74
C ASN A 570 -17.38 15.74 14.34
N ASP A 571 -18.48 15.81 13.58
CA ASP A 571 -19.77 16.34 14.02
C ASP A 571 -20.90 15.56 13.34
N THR A 572 -21.73 14.85 14.12
CA THR A 572 -22.83 14.04 13.59
C THR A 572 -23.77 14.82 12.70
N ARG A 573 -24.04 16.10 12.97
CA ARG A 573 -24.89 16.93 12.11
C ARG A 573 -24.27 17.14 10.74
N SER A 574 -22.99 17.52 10.69
CA SER A 574 -22.23 17.63 9.45
C SER A 574 -22.17 16.31 8.66
N PHE A 575 -22.05 15.17 9.34
CA PHE A 575 -22.12 13.86 8.69
C PHE A 575 -23.51 13.57 8.10
N LEU A 576 -24.59 13.85 8.83
CA LEU A 576 -25.96 13.66 8.34
C LEU A 576 -26.25 14.54 7.12
N THR A 577 -25.87 15.82 7.14
CA THR A 577 -26.01 16.72 5.98
C THR A 577 -25.24 16.17 4.77
N LEU A 578 -23.98 15.77 4.94
CA LEU A 578 -23.17 15.22 3.85
C LEU A 578 -23.76 13.90 3.30
N ALA A 579 -24.29 13.03 4.15
CA ALA A 579 -24.94 11.79 3.73
C ALA A 579 -26.22 12.06 2.91
N ALA A 580 -27.00 13.08 3.28
CA ALA A 580 -28.19 13.49 2.55
C ALA A 580 -27.83 14.12 1.19
N ASP A 581 -26.84 15.02 1.15
CA ASP A 581 -26.34 15.64 -0.09
C ASP A 581 -25.79 14.59 -1.05
N TYR A 582 -25.07 13.59 -0.52
CA TYR A 582 -24.50 12.50 -1.29
C TYR A 582 -25.58 11.55 -1.83
N PHE A 583 -26.64 11.24 -1.06
CA PHE A 583 -27.78 10.50 -1.58
C PHE A 583 -28.51 11.30 -2.67
N ALA A 584 -28.72 12.60 -2.49
CA ALA A 584 -29.29 13.46 -3.52
C ALA A 584 -28.41 13.51 -4.80
N ALA A 585 -27.08 13.47 -4.67
CA ALA A 585 -26.17 13.37 -5.81
C ALA A 585 -26.28 12.02 -6.54
N LEU A 586 -26.43 10.90 -5.81
CA LEU A 586 -26.72 9.60 -6.41
C LEU A 586 -28.05 9.60 -7.17
N CYS A 587 -29.11 10.20 -6.61
CA CYS A 587 -30.39 10.34 -7.30
C CYS A 587 -30.27 11.13 -8.62
N ARG A 588 -29.45 12.20 -8.67
CA ARG A 588 -29.19 12.95 -9.90
C ARG A 588 -28.43 12.14 -10.94
N LEU A 589 -27.40 11.39 -10.52
CA LEU A 589 -26.68 10.48 -11.41
C LEU A 589 -27.61 9.40 -11.97
N ASP A 590 -28.45 8.79 -11.13
CA ASP A 590 -29.33 7.70 -11.54
C ASP A 590 -30.42 8.15 -12.51
N ALA A 591 -31.07 9.29 -12.22
CA ALA A 591 -32.07 9.90 -13.10
C ALA A 591 -31.51 10.25 -14.49
N ALA A 592 -30.22 10.58 -14.58
CA ALA A 592 -29.54 10.87 -15.84
C ALA A 592 -29.05 9.60 -16.56
N ALA A 593 -28.59 8.59 -15.81
CA ALA A 593 -28.04 7.36 -16.36
C ALA A 593 -29.12 6.35 -16.81
N GLY A 594 -30.26 6.31 -16.11
CA GLY A 594 -31.25 5.23 -16.20
C GLY A 594 -30.75 3.92 -15.58
N ALA A 595 -29.87 4.00 -14.57
CA ALA A 595 -29.17 2.84 -14.04
C ALA A 595 -30.01 2.04 -13.02
N GLY A 596 -31.02 2.64 -12.38
CA GLY A 596 -31.81 1.99 -11.33
C GLY A 596 -31.00 1.79 -10.03
N ILE A 597 -30.13 2.73 -9.69
CA ILE A 597 -29.40 2.80 -8.41
C ILE A 597 -30.39 3.02 -7.26
N VAL A 598 -31.42 3.83 -7.48
CA VAL A 598 -32.40 4.26 -6.48
C VAL A 598 -33.80 3.76 -6.85
N THR A 599 -34.43 3.01 -5.96
CA THR A 599 -35.77 2.44 -6.18
C THR A 599 -36.89 3.32 -5.61
N PRO A 600 -38.17 3.12 -6.00
CA PRO A 600 -39.30 3.79 -5.36
C PRO A 600 -39.34 3.57 -3.84
N GLN A 601 -38.94 2.39 -3.35
CA GLN A 601 -38.85 2.08 -1.93
C GLN A 601 -37.73 2.88 -1.23
N HIS A 602 -36.61 3.17 -1.92
CA HIS A 602 -35.57 4.05 -1.39
C HIS A 602 -36.07 5.49 -1.18
N PHE A 603 -36.89 6.02 -2.09
CA PHE A 603 -37.51 7.34 -1.90
C PHE A 603 -38.49 7.36 -0.72
N GLN A 604 -39.32 6.31 -0.57
CA GLN A 604 -40.24 6.17 0.57
C GLN A 604 -39.49 6.12 1.91
N LEU A 605 -38.41 5.34 1.99
CA LEU A 605 -37.57 5.25 3.19
C LEU A 605 -36.81 6.56 3.48
N ALA A 606 -36.45 7.32 2.46
CA ALA A 606 -35.82 8.63 2.64
C ALA A 606 -36.78 9.71 3.17
N ASP A 607 -38.01 9.77 2.63
CA ASP A 607 -39.06 10.64 3.13
C ASP A 607 -39.45 10.28 4.58
N LEU A 608 -39.55 8.98 4.89
CA LEU A 608 -39.76 8.49 6.25
C LEU A 608 -38.60 8.86 7.20
N ALA A 609 -37.35 8.66 6.79
CA ALA A 609 -36.19 9.01 7.60
C ALA A 609 -36.14 10.52 7.91
N ALA A 610 -36.35 11.37 6.90
CA ALA A 610 -36.32 12.82 7.04
C ALA A 610 -37.39 13.34 8.02
N LYS A 611 -38.61 12.77 8.02
CA LYS A 611 -39.69 13.14 8.95
C LYS A 611 -39.36 12.89 10.42
N HIS A 612 -38.41 12.01 10.71
CA HIS A 612 -37.99 11.66 12.07
C HIS A 612 -36.53 12.07 12.38
N GLY A 613 -35.98 13.05 11.64
CA GLY A 613 -34.65 13.61 11.90
C GLY A 613 -33.47 12.73 11.47
N GLY A 614 -33.74 11.66 10.73
CA GLY A 614 -32.73 10.77 10.16
C GLY A 614 -32.46 11.04 8.68
N VAL A 615 -31.46 10.34 8.16
CA VAL A 615 -31.03 10.40 6.75
C VAL A 615 -30.93 8.99 6.21
N PHE A 616 -31.70 8.70 5.15
CA PHE A 616 -31.56 7.46 4.37
C PHE A 616 -30.57 7.66 3.23
N LYS A 617 -29.88 6.58 2.86
CA LYS A 617 -29.26 6.43 1.54
C LYS A 617 -29.28 4.96 1.10
N THR A 618 -29.01 4.71 -0.17
CA THR A 618 -28.69 3.37 -0.69
C THR A 618 -27.25 2.94 -0.30
N SER A 619 -26.95 1.63 -0.30
CA SER A 619 -25.62 1.08 0.00
C SER A 619 -25.04 0.29 -1.18
N GLY A 620 -23.73 0.42 -1.41
CA GLY A 620 -23.08 -0.20 -2.57
C GLY A 620 -23.57 0.38 -3.90
N ALA A 621 -23.73 -0.45 -4.93
CA ALA A 621 -24.25 0.01 -6.22
C ALA A 621 -25.76 0.31 -6.22
N GLY A 622 -26.47 0.01 -5.13
CA GLY A 622 -27.91 0.23 -5.01
C GLY A 622 -28.76 -0.83 -5.70
N GLY A 623 -29.90 -0.43 -6.26
CA GLY A 623 -30.83 -1.31 -6.99
C GLY A 623 -31.73 -2.22 -6.14
N GLY A 624 -31.59 -2.23 -4.81
CA GLY A 624 -32.56 -2.86 -3.91
C GLY A 624 -31.97 -3.66 -2.75
N ASP A 625 -30.67 -4.01 -2.76
CA ASP A 625 -30.04 -4.84 -1.72
C ASP A 625 -30.26 -4.30 -0.29
N VAL A 626 -29.55 -3.22 0.05
CA VAL A 626 -29.49 -2.66 1.40
C VAL A 626 -29.54 -1.14 1.35
N GLY A 627 -30.45 -0.58 2.12
CA GLY A 627 -30.46 0.83 2.50
C GLY A 627 -29.75 1.04 3.83
N LEU A 628 -29.27 2.26 4.07
CA LEU A 628 -28.68 2.68 5.33
C LEU A 628 -29.43 3.90 5.85
N VAL A 629 -29.80 3.87 7.12
CA VAL A 629 -30.34 5.03 7.84
C VAL A 629 -29.34 5.47 8.87
N PHE A 630 -29.09 6.78 8.93
CA PHE A 630 -28.25 7.43 9.91
C PHE A 630 -29.08 8.40 10.75
N ALA A 631 -28.79 8.54 12.03
CA ALA A 631 -29.43 9.52 12.91
C ALA A 631 -28.50 9.93 14.05
N GLN A 632 -28.79 11.06 14.70
CA GLN A 632 -28.17 11.39 15.97
C GLN A 632 -28.82 10.56 17.10
N ARG A 633 -28.01 9.92 17.93
CA ARG A 633 -28.49 9.09 19.04
C ARG A 633 -29.36 9.88 20.01
N GLY A 634 -30.48 9.29 20.42
CA GLY A 634 -31.44 9.93 21.32
C GLY A 634 -32.89 9.54 21.04
N ASP A 635 -33.83 10.37 21.50
CA ASP A 635 -35.26 10.05 21.38
C ASP A 635 -35.83 10.32 19.98
N GLU A 636 -35.08 10.98 19.09
CA GLU A 636 -35.39 11.06 17.65
C GLU A 636 -35.01 9.76 16.93
N GLU A 637 -33.79 9.25 17.15
CA GLU A 637 -33.34 7.92 16.70
C GLU A 637 -34.34 6.82 17.10
N LYS A 638 -34.77 6.77 18.37
CA LYS A 638 -35.74 5.74 18.83
C LYS A 638 -37.09 5.85 18.10
N ARG A 639 -37.58 7.07 17.87
CA ARG A 639 -38.84 7.31 17.14
C ARG A 639 -38.71 6.93 15.66
N LEU A 640 -37.57 7.22 15.04
CA LEU A 640 -37.24 6.81 13.69
C LEU A 640 -37.19 5.28 13.56
N HIS A 641 -36.54 4.58 14.50
CA HIS A 641 -36.48 3.12 14.51
C HIS A 641 -37.89 2.50 14.59
N ALA A 642 -38.73 2.95 15.53
CA ALA A 642 -40.10 2.49 15.65
C ALA A 642 -40.96 2.82 14.40
N ALA A 643 -40.74 3.98 13.77
CA ALA A 643 -41.43 4.36 12.53
C ALA A 643 -41.03 3.48 11.34
N LEU A 644 -39.76 3.07 11.25
CA LEU A 644 -39.28 2.11 10.26
C LEU A 644 -39.94 0.74 10.44
N GLU A 645 -40.00 0.22 11.67
CA GLU A 645 -40.70 -1.04 11.97
C GLU A 645 -42.19 -0.97 11.62
N GLN A 646 -42.88 0.12 11.99
CA GLN A 646 -44.30 0.34 11.67
C GLN A 646 -44.58 0.44 10.16
N ALA A 647 -43.63 0.97 9.39
CA ALA A 647 -43.69 0.99 7.93
C ALA A 647 -43.36 -0.37 7.27
N GLY A 648 -43.10 -1.42 8.06
CA GLY A 648 -42.69 -2.74 7.57
C GLY A 648 -41.27 -2.78 7.01
N ALA A 649 -40.44 -1.79 7.31
CA ALA A 649 -39.05 -1.78 6.88
C ALA A 649 -38.26 -2.81 7.69
N ARG A 650 -37.69 -3.80 6.99
CA ARG A 650 -36.92 -4.89 7.61
C ARG A 650 -35.53 -4.39 8.01
N VAL A 651 -35.40 -3.97 9.27
CA VAL A 651 -34.09 -3.69 9.89
C VAL A 651 -33.30 -4.99 9.98
N VAL A 652 -32.04 -4.97 9.54
CA VAL A 652 -31.08 -6.05 9.77
C VAL A 652 -30.28 -5.69 11.01
N ASP A 653 -30.43 -6.50 12.05
CA ASP A 653 -29.55 -6.45 13.22
C ASP A 653 -28.11 -6.76 12.78
N LEU A 654 -27.21 -5.79 12.94
CA LEU A 654 -25.80 -5.83 12.51
C LEU A 654 -24.98 -4.95 13.45
N ASP A 655 -23.86 -5.49 13.94
CA ASP A 655 -22.87 -4.73 14.68
C ASP A 655 -21.89 -4.05 13.71
N PHE A 656 -21.81 -2.73 13.77
CA PHE A 656 -20.96 -1.90 12.92
C PHE A 656 -19.54 -1.78 13.50
N GLY A 657 -18.52 -1.77 12.64
CA GLY A 657 -17.12 -1.67 13.06
C GLY A 657 -16.47 -2.98 13.48
N ALA A 658 -17.01 -4.12 13.03
CA ALA A 658 -16.53 -5.45 13.39
C ALA A 658 -15.04 -5.69 13.07
N ALA A 659 -14.40 -6.61 13.81
CA ALA A 659 -13.00 -6.97 13.59
C ALA A 659 -12.79 -7.60 12.20
N GLY A 660 -11.66 -7.25 11.56
CA GLY A 660 -11.28 -7.72 10.21
C GLY A 660 -10.96 -9.21 10.15
N VAL A 661 -10.14 -9.63 9.18
CA VAL A 661 -9.74 -11.05 9.07
C VAL A 661 -9.10 -11.54 10.36
N ALA A 662 -9.57 -12.69 10.84
CA ALA A 662 -9.02 -13.45 11.94
C ALA A 662 -8.67 -14.86 11.45
N CYS A 663 -7.52 -15.39 11.84
CA CYS A 663 -7.04 -16.70 11.41
C CYS A 663 -6.46 -17.47 12.60
N ARG A 664 -6.75 -18.77 12.68
CA ARG A 664 -6.30 -19.66 13.76
C ARG A 664 -5.95 -21.04 13.21
N THR A 665 -5.00 -21.70 13.86
CA THR A 665 -4.72 -23.12 13.69
C THR A 665 -5.36 -23.82 14.89
N PRO A 666 -6.40 -24.65 14.73
CA PRO A 666 -6.95 -25.43 15.83
C PRO A 666 -5.84 -26.32 16.41
N GLN A 667 -5.66 -26.31 17.73
CA GLN A 667 -4.86 -27.34 18.39
C GLN A 667 -5.57 -28.68 18.20
N SER A 668 -4.82 -29.72 17.84
CA SER A 668 -5.35 -31.08 17.89
C SER A 668 -5.84 -31.37 19.31
N PRO A 669 -6.97 -32.07 19.51
CA PRO A 669 -7.21 -32.73 20.79
C PRO A 669 -6.03 -33.69 21.02
N GLY A 670 -5.35 -33.51 22.15
CA GLY A 670 -4.15 -34.26 22.53
C GLY A 670 -4.47 -35.62 23.12
#